data_AF-A0A067D0C6-F1
#
_entry.id   AF-A0A067D0C6-F1
#
_cell.length_a   1.000
_cell.length_b   1.000
_cell.length_c   1.000
_cell.angle_alpha   90.00
_cell.angle_beta   90.00
_cell.angle_gamma   90.00
#
_symmetry.space_group_name_H-M   'P 1'
#
loop_
_entity.id
_entity.type
_entity.pdbx_description
1 polymer ?
#
loop_
_entity_poly.entity_id
_entity_poly.type
_entity_poly.pdbx_seq_one_letter_code
_entity_poly.pdbx_strand_id
1 'polypeptide(L)'
;MAPLTLQERIEGLVVYRACFGHSWVPNRFVVPHADPWPRRLRGAALGRDTDALRSLMVRLEPYLEDALENLGFVWFKRYDRAIARCFDTSTGLKHMTAYQYVLEALKRFHALHGHVCVPEGFVVPKDDTSWPTALRNVDLAHALHILEVHPYALSTAEHTTAHGLGLVLDAPLWADVIEMLDIYKNMNGAADVPVDYVVHATRKRSADGALVWPSRYDGVKLGEVARRVWLLSVQLPAHRQDDLAAVKFAFDTLTSWRTVLRAKAAFASVHGHDDVPVSYVVPFDDAMMPVQWRGFRLGHYLLLHRQSTGRFDRPSIEPIYEMAARPDLSHLDRLVVGLKRYVNVFGDSLVPPTFVVPASSSRWPKQLWQFALGDAVASLRADGAALSALERATVNDTGFVWDPSLAAMWPDLLHALSTWRDAHRDAPFDDAFVCPLEWPAAVAGKPLGHLATLLAVHDDFRSDAQKRAVRLHQIDLDARWSAKRAALAFYFVLHQHLRVPSDFVVPSGGGWPPASAGMPLGAVVKWLRQVPPAAMVYARRRELEALQFEWFSTAPATEVDAPTELPQASKVHASEAKDEDDVDWVKWTMALTKFKLLEGHIDVPVDYMVPTTDVRWPAPLHRFPLGAVLADVQSGATAPPAWSATKCST
;
A
#
# COMPACT_ATOMS: atom_id res chain seq x y z
N MET A 1 -21.42 27.22 -31.26
CA MET A 1 -20.39 26.21 -30.91
C MET A 1 -21.09 24.89 -30.63
N ALA A 2 -20.50 23.76 -31.01
CA ALA A 2 -20.99 22.45 -30.60
C ALA A 2 -20.99 22.33 -29.07
N PRO A 3 -21.92 21.57 -28.46
CA PRO A 3 -21.92 21.34 -27.02
C PRO A 3 -20.62 20.64 -26.59
N LEU A 4 -20.09 21.00 -25.42
CA LEU A 4 -18.92 20.33 -24.87
C LEU A 4 -19.24 18.86 -24.60
N THR A 5 -18.32 18.00 -25.03
CA THR A 5 -18.28 16.59 -24.64
C THR A 5 -18.06 16.47 -23.14
N LEU A 6 -18.40 15.30 -22.57
CA LEU A 6 -18.19 15.07 -21.14
C LEU A 6 -16.71 15.10 -20.75
N GLN A 7 -15.82 14.63 -21.63
CA GLN A 7 -14.38 14.70 -21.42
C GLN A 7 -13.89 16.16 -21.35
N GLU A 8 -14.36 17.02 -22.25
CA GLU A 8 -14.04 18.46 -22.22
C GLU A 8 -14.57 19.12 -20.93
N ARG A 9 -15.72 18.68 -20.40
CA ARG A 9 -16.23 19.16 -19.09
C ARG A 9 -15.33 18.74 -17.93
N ILE A 10 -14.84 17.49 -17.94
CA ILE A 10 -13.87 16.99 -16.96
C ILE A 10 -12.56 17.79 -17.07
N GLU A 11 -12.04 17.98 -18.29
CA GLU A 11 -10.85 18.82 -18.51
C GLU A 11 -11.04 20.25 -17.98
N GLY A 12 -12.22 20.84 -18.18
CA GLY A 12 -12.56 22.13 -17.60
C GLY A 12 -12.55 22.14 -16.06
N LEU A 13 -13.11 21.10 -15.43
CA LEU A 13 -13.06 20.93 -13.98
C LEU A 13 -11.63 20.81 -13.44
N VAL A 14 -10.76 20.17 -14.20
CA VAL A 14 -9.35 19.96 -13.86
C VAL A 14 -8.59 21.28 -13.87
N VAL A 15 -8.73 22.04 -14.95
CA VAL A 15 -8.12 23.37 -15.06
C VAL A 15 -8.69 24.29 -13.98
N TYR A 16 -10.01 24.23 -13.72
CA TYR A 16 -10.62 24.98 -12.62
C TYR A 16 -9.96 24.64 -11.28
N ARG A 17 -9.82 23.35 -10.96
CA ARG A 17 -9.21 22.91 -9.70
C ARG A 17 -7.75 23.35 -9.59
N ALA A 18 -6.98 23.29 -10.67
CA ALA A 18 -5.61 23.79 -10.69
C ALA A 18 -5.54 25.31 -10.43
N CYS A 19 -6.50 26.08 -10.91
CA CYS A 19 -6.53 27.54 -10.69
C CYS A 19 -7.07 27.95 -9.31
N PHE A 20 -8.04 27.22 -8.76
CA PHE A 20 -8.80 27.63 -7.57
C PHE A 20 -8.62 26.71 -6.35
N GLY A 21 -7.87 25.61 -6.48
CA GLY A 21 -7.59 24.65 -5.41
C GLY A 21 -8.73 23.69 -5.04
N HIS A 22 -9.90 23.80 -5.70
CA HIS A 22 -11.07 22.98 -5.42
C HIS A 22 -11.99 22.78 -6.63
N SER A 23 -12.91 21.82 -6.59
CA SER A 23 -13.83 21.50 -7.70
C SER A 23 -15.20 22.21 -7.63
N TRP A 24 -15.45 23.06 -6.61
CA TRP A 24 -16.70 23.82 -6.54
C TRP A 24 -16.71 24.98 -7.55
N VAL A 25 -17.23 24.73 -8.74
CA VAL A 25 -17.47 25.74 -9.77
C VAL A 25 -18.80 26.48 -9.51
N PRO A 26 -18.80 27.82 -9.36
CA PRO A 26 -20.01 28.62 -9.26
C PRO A 26 -20.87 28.50 -10.52
N ASN A 27 -22.20 28.45 -10.38
CA ASN A 27 -23.13 28.30 -11.51
C ASN A 27 -22.91 29.33 -12.64
N ARG A 28 -22.54 30.58 -12.28
CA ARG A 28 -22.30 31.67 -13.25
C ARG A 28 -20.88 31.69 -13.83
N PHE A 29 -20.01 30.75 -13.47
CA PHE A 29 -18.64 30.73 -13.95
C PHE A 29 -18.59 30.45 -15.45
N VAL A 30 -17.94 31.36 -16.17
CA VAL A 30 -17.63 31.25 -17.60
C VAL A 30 -16.12 31.19 -17.74
N VAL A 31 -15.64 30.23 -18.53
CA VAL A 31 -14.22 30.00 -18.72
C VAL A 31 -13.56 31.24 -19.36
N PRO A 32 -12.52 31.83 -18.74
CA PRO A 32 -11.80 32.98 -19.28
C PRO A 32 -11.18 32.71 -20.65
N HIS A 33 -11.05 33.75 -21.48
CA HIS A 33 -10.33 33.70 -22.76
C HIS A 33 -8.80 33.80 -22.59
N ALA A 34 -8.21 33.06 -21.66
CA ALA A 34 -6.80 33.13 -21.34
C ALA A 34 -6.23 31.74 -20.99
N ASP A 35 -4.91 31.61 -21.03
CA ASP A 35 -4.22 30.43 -20.47
C ASP A 35 -4.46 30.36 -18.95
N PRO A 36 -4.50 29.17 -18.33
CA PRO A 36 -4.19 27.84 -18.87
C PRO A 36 -5.36 27.14 -19.57
N TRP A 37 -6.46 27.82 -19.88
CA TRP A 37 -7.68 27.19 -20.40
C TRP A 37 -7.53 26.75 -21.87
N PRO A 38 -7.86 25.48 -22.19
CA PRO A 38 -7.93 24.97 -23.56
C PRO A 38 -8.82 25.86 -24.45
N ARG A 39 -8.40 26.07 -25.70
CA ARG A 39 -9.11 26.97 -26.64
C ARG A 39 -10.58 26.61 -26.82
N ARG A 40 -10.94 25.32 -26.80
CA ARG A 40 -12.33 24.86 -26.92
C ARG A 40 -13.19 25.19 -25.70
N LEU A 41 -12.58 25.35 -24.54
CA LEU A 41 -13.30 25.68 -23.30
C LEU A 41 -13.51 27.18 -23.13
N ARG A 42 -12.73 28.04 -23.80
CA ARG A 42 -12.80 29.50 -23.63
C ARG A 42 -14.19 30.05 -23.98
N GLY A 43 -14.81 30.75 -23.04
CA GLY A 43 -16.18 31.26 -23.15
C GLY A 43 -17.28 30.23 -22.86
N ALA A 44 -16.92 28.97 -22.56
CA ALA A 44 -17.90 27.96 -22.17
C ALA A 44 -18.46 28.22 -20.77
N ALA A 45 -19.74 27.91 -20.58
CA ALA A 45 -20.43 28.08 -19.31
C ALA A 45 -20.22 26.87 -18.37
N LEU A 46 -18.96 26.60 -18.02
CA LEU A 46 -18.57 25.47 -17.16
C LEU A 46 -19.35 25.43 -15.83
N GLY A 47 -19.72 26.59 -15.28
CA GLY A 47 -20.59 26.69 -14.10
C GLY A 47 -21.97 26.05 -14.30
N ARG A 48 -22.61 26.26 -15.45
CA ARG A 48 -23.91 25.64 -15.78
C ARG A 48 -23.77 24.16 -16.05
N ASP A 49 -22.71 23.75 -16.75
CA ASP A 49 -22.46 22.34 -17.06
C ASP A 49 -22.21 21.50 -15.80
N THR A 50 -21.45 22.05 -14.85
CA THR A 50 -21.21 21.40 -13.55
C THR A 50 -22.44 21.36 -12.67
N ASP A 51 -23.28 22.39 -12.69
CA ASP A 51 -24.56 22.41 -11.97
C ASP A 51 -25.57 21.40 -12.52
N ALA A 52 -25.61 21.25 -13.86
CA ALA A 52 -26.36 20.19 -14.51
C ALA A 52 -25.86 18.80 -14.08
N LEU A 53 -24.54 18.59 -14.03
CA LEU A 53 -23.93 17.35 -13.55
C LEU A 53 -24.30 17.04 -12.10
N ARG A 54 -24.27 18.03 -11.20
CA ARG A 54 -24.71 17.87 -9.79
C ARG A 54 -26.18 17.47 -9.67
N SER A 55 -27.01 17.96 -10.59
CA SER A 55 -28.45 17.68 -10.63
C SER A 55 -28.79 16.34 -11.28
N LEU A 56 -27.82 15.65 -11.92
CA LEU A 56 -28.06 14.33 -12.47
C LEU A 56 -28.35 13.36 -11.32
N MET A 57 -29.46 12.67 -11.41
CA MET A 57 -29.80 11.55 -10.52
C MET A 57 -29.60 10.20 -11.22
N VAL A 58 -29.26 10.18 -12.50
CA VAL A 58 -28.94 8.94 -13.20
C VAL A 58 -27.56 8.42 -12.80
N ARG A 59 -27.39 7.10 -12.86
CA ARG A 59 -26.09 6.45 -12.74
C ARG A 59 -25.21 6.85 -13.93
N LEU A 60 -23.98 7.31 -13.67
CA LEU A 60 -23.00 7.54 -14.73
C LEU A 60 -22.26 6.24 -15.05
N GLU A 61 -21.57 6.19 -16.19
CA GLU A 61 -20.65 5.07 -16.44
C GLU A 61 -19.61 5.02 -15.31
N PRO A 62 -19.24 3.83 -14.78
CA PRO A 62 -18.38 3.73 -13.59
C PRO A 62 -17.08 4.53 -13.69
N TYR A 63 -16.42 4.51 -14.86
CA TYR A 63 -15.17 5.26 -15.07
C TYR A 63 -15.34 6.79 -14.90
N LEU A 64 -16.55 7.31 -15.14
CA LEU A 64 -16.87 8.74 -14.96
C LEU A 64 -17.14 9.06 -13.49
N GLU A 65 -17.83 8.18 -12.76
CA GLU A 65 -18.02 8.34 -11.31
C GLU A 65 -16.64 8.33 -10.63
N ASP A 66 -15.80 7.34 -10.95
CA ASP A 66 -14.44 7.25 -10.45
C ASP A 66 -13.63 8.51 -10.79
N ALA A 67 -13.74 9.03 -12.01
CA ALA A 67 -13.03 10.23 -12.42
C ALA A 67 -13.45 11.46 -11.60
N LEU A 68 -14.75 11.64 -11.40
CA LEU A 68 -15.29 12.77 -10.63
C LEU A 68 -14.94 12.65 -9.15
N GLU A 69 -15.04 11.47 -8.57
CA GLU A 69 -14.64 11.21 -7.17
C GLU A 69 -13.14 11.45 -6.96
N ASN A 70 -12.29 10.99 -7.88
CA ASN A 70 -10.85 11.18 -7.82
C ASN A 70 -10.40 12.64 -8.03
N LEU A 71 -11.25 13.47 -8.66
CA LEU A 71 -11.09 14.93 -8.72
C LEU A 71 -11.64 15.66 -7.48
N GLY A 72 -12.27 14.93 -6.57
CA GLY A 72 -12.99 15.48 -5.44
C GLY A 72 -14.15 16.36 -5.90
N PHE A 73 -14.88 15.95 -6.95
CA PHE A 73 -16.01 16.69 -7.50
C PHE A 73 -17.07 16.92 -6.42
N VAL A 74 -17.39 18.19 -6.17
CA VAL A 74 -18.38 18.55 -5.17
C VAL A 74 -19.78 18.38 -5.75
N TRP A 75 -20.40 17.24 -5.44
CA TRP A 75 -21.78 16.92 -5.83
C TRP A 75 -22.80 17.86 -5.19
N PHE A 76 -22.57 18.27 -3.94
CA PHE A 76 -23.50 19.10 -3.20
C PHE A 76 -22.76 19.95 -2.18
N LYS A 77 -23.19 21.21 -1.99
CA LYS A 77 -22.62 22.11 -0.99
C LYS A 77 -23.73 22.57 -0.05
N ARG A 78 -23.86 21.88 1.09
CA ARG A 78 -24.59 22.37 2.25
C ARG A 78 -23.59 22.65 3.35
N TYR A 79 -23.66 23.85 3.93
CA TYR A 79 -22.71 24.30 4.96
C TYR A 79 -22.88 23.58 6.30
N ASP A 80 -23.95 22.82 6.47
CA ASP A 80 -24.36 22.20 7.73
C ASP A 80 -24.24 20.67 7.74
N ARG A 81 -24.23 19.98 6.59
CA ARG A 81 -24.15 18.51 6.57
C ARG A 81 -23.62 17.90 5.28
N ALA A 82 -22.64 17.02 5.42
CA ALA A 82 -22.20 16.13 4.36
C ALA A 82 -23.27 15.06 4.05
N ILE A 83 -23.44 14.73 2.77
CA ILE A 83 -24.42 13.75 2.30
C ILE A 83 -23.73 12.70 1.43
N ALA A 84 -24.15 11.45 1.59
CA ALA A 84 -23.79 10.33 0.76
C ALA A 84 -24.70 10.29 -0.48
N ARG A 85 -24.09 10.07 -1.65
CA ARG A 85 -24.77 9.94 -2.95
C ARG A 85 -24.95 8.48 -3.33
N CYS A 86 -25.85 7.79 -2.63
CA CYS A 86 -26.07 6.35 -2.75
C CYS A 86 -26.87 5.97 -4.02
N PHE A 87 -27.04 4.67 -4.27
CA PHE A 87 -27.79 4.14 -5.40
C PHE A 87 -29.05 3.43 -4.91
N ASP A 88 -30.21 3.85 -5.41
CA ASP A 88 -31.49 3.20 -5.16
C ASP A 88 -31.76 2.18 -6.27
N THR A 89 -31.83 0.90 -5.89
CA THR A 89 -32.02 -0.20 -6.83
C THR A 89 -33.44 -0.30 -7.36
N SER A 90 -34.42 0.31 -6.69
CA SER A 90 -35.83 0.28 -7.10
C SER A 90 -36.14 1.30 -8.19
N THR A 91 -35.52 2.48 -8.11
CA THR A 91 -35.72 3.56 -9.08
C THR A 91 -34.64 3.62 -10.14
N GLY A 92 -33.48 2.99 -9.89
CA GLY A 92 -32.29 3.12 -10.75
C GLY A 92 -31.64 4.51 -10.67
N LEU A 93 -32.05 5.33 -9.70
CA LEU A 93 -31.57 6.69 -9.50
C LEU A 93 -30.63 6.79 -8.30
N LYS A 94 -29.85 7.86 -8.23
CA LYS A 94 -29.04 8.23 -7.09
C LYS A 94 -29.94 8.79 -5.99
N HIS A 95 -29.70 8.32 -4.78
CA HIS A 95 -30.39 8.70 -3.56
C HIS A 95 -29.43 9.48 -2.66
N MET A 96 -29.79 10.72 -2.33
CA MET A 96 -28.97 11.58 -1.46
C MET A 96 -29.42 11.43 -0.01
N THR A 97 -28.52 11.00 0.87
CA THR A 97 -28.84 10.73 2.28
C THR A 97 -27.73 11.18 3.22
N ALA A 98 -28.03 11.35 4.50
CA ALA A 98 -27.02 11.69 5.50
C ALA A 98 -26.17 10.48 5.89
N TYR A 99 -24.88 10.68 6.15
CA TYR A 99 -23.98 9.61 6.58
C TYR A 99 -24.41 8.93 7.88
N GLN A 100 -25.11 9.63 8.80
CA GLN A 100 -25.71 9.00 9.97
C GLN A 100 -26.56 7.77 9.62
N TYR A 101 -27.37 7.84 8.55
CA TYR A 101 -28.26 6.75 8.18
C TYR A 101 -27.46 5.59 7.58
N VAL A 102 -26.40 5.89 6.82
CA VAL A 102 -25.45 4.88 6.32
C VAL A 102 -24.81 4.14 7.48
N LEU A 103 -24.32 4.87 8.49
CA LEU A 103 -23.74 4.27 9.69
C LEU A 103 -24.77 3.50 10.52
N GLU A 104 -26.02 3.95 10.63
CA GLU A 104 -27.10 3.20 11.29
C GLU A 104 -27.43 1.89 10.57
N ALA A 105 -27.48 1.90 9.23
CA ALA A 105 -27.67 0.68 8.45
C ALA A 105 -26.47 -0.26 8.58
N LEU A 106 -25.24 0.27 8.59
CA LEU A 106 -24.03 -0.53 8.84
C LEU A 106 -23.97 -1.08 10.26
N LYS A 107 -24.43 -0.33 11.27
CA LYS A 107 -24.62 -0.84 12.65
C LYS A 107 -25.64 -1.96 12.68
N ARG A 108 -26.76 -1.82 11.97
CA ARG A 108 -27.79 -2.85 11.88
C ARG A 108 -27.26 -4.10 11.19
N PHE A 109 -26.56 -3.94 10.07
CA PHE A 109 -25.88 -5.01 9.36
C PHE A 109 -24.88 -5.71 10.28
N HIS A 110 -24.02 -4.95 10.97
CA HIS A 110 -23.08 -5.48 11.96
C HIS A 110 -23.78 -6.21 13.12
N ALA A 111 -24.91 -5.71 13.60
CA ALA A 111 -25.68 -6.39 14.64
C ALA A 111 -26.28 -7.73 14.17
N LEU A 112 -26.63 -7.84 12.90
CA LEU A 112 -27.17 -9.07 12.29
C LEU A 112 -26.07 -10.08 11.95
N HIS A 113 -24.93 -9.59 11.47
CA HIS A 113 -23.88 -10.42 10.86
C HIS A 113 -22.59 -10.50 11.67
N GLY A 114 -22.40 -9.67 12.71
CA GLY A 114 -21.17 -9.62 13.50
C GLY A 114 -20.01 -8.82 12.86
N HIS A 115 -20.17 -8.39 11.61
CA HIS A 115 -19.16 -7.68 10.82
C HIS A 115 -19.82 -6.70 9.83
N VAL A 116 -19.00 -5.89 9.14
CA VAL A 116 -19.44 -4.89 8.13
C VAL A 116 -19.05 -5.24 6.68
N CYS A 117 -18.67 -6.50 6.42
CA CYS A 117 -18.50 -7.03 5.06
C CYS A 117 -19.83 -7.17 4.30
N VAL A 118 -20.32 -6.04 3.78
CA VAL A 118 -21.57 -5.97 3.02
C VAL A 118 -21.35 -6.58 1.62
N PRO A 119 -22.10 -7.62 1.23
CA PRO A 119 -22.00 -8.21 -0.11
C PRO A 119 -22.37 -7.21 -1.20
N GLU A 120 -21.74 -7.32 -2.36
CA GLU A 120 -22.09 -6.52 -3.53
C GLU A 120 -23.57 -6.74 -3.90
N GLY A 121 -24.29 -5.64 -4.16
CA GLY A 121 -25.72 -5.68 -4.48
C GLY A 121 -26.63 -5.96 -3.28
N PHE A 122 -26.12 -5.97 -2.05
CA PHE A 122 -27.00 -6.04 -0.86
C PHE A 122 -27.92 -4.82 -0.82
N VAL A 123 -29.22 -5.07 -0.92
CA VAL A 123 -30.26 -4.04 -0.88
C VAL A 123 -30.87 -3.99 0.51
N VAL A 124 -30.88 -2.81 1.12
CA VAL A 124 -31.54 -2.61 2.42
C VAL A 124 -33.04 -2.93 2.29
N PRO A 125 -33.58 -3.85 3.12
CA PRO A 125 -34.97 -4.28 3.01
C PRO A 125 -35.96 -3.12 3.18
N LYS A 126 -36.98 -3.09 2.32
CA LYS A 126 -38.02 -2.05 2.35
C LYS A 126 -39.02 -2.23 3.50
N ASP A 127 -39.37 -3.48 3.80
CA ASP A 127 -40.49 -3.81 4.69
C ASP A 127 -40.04 -4.04 6.14
N ASP A 128 -38.73 -4.09 6.40
CA ASP A 128 -38.17 -4.25 7.73
C ASP A 128 -37.97 -2.87 8.39
N THR A 129 -38.71 -2.62 9.47
CA THR A 129 -38.68 -1.36 10.23
C THR A 129 -37.43 -1.21 11.09
N SER A 130 -36.64 -2.28 11.27
CA SER A 130 -35.37 -2.21 12.00
C SER A 130 -34.25 -1.55 11.19
N TRP A 131 -34.45 -1.31 9.89
CA TRP A 131 -33.53 -0.57 9.03
C TRP A 131 -33.92 0.91 8.91
N PRO A 132 -32.94 1.81 8.74
CA PRO A 132 -33.21 3.23 8.51
C PRO A 132 -34.11 3.44 7.29
N THR A 133 -35.23 4.15 7.48
CA THR A 133 -36.21 4.42 6.42
C THR A 133 -35.58 5.14 5.23
N ALA A 134 -34.60 6.02 5.50
CA ALA A 134 -33.84 6.76 4.49
C ALA A 134 -32.96 5.88 3.59
N LEU A 135 -32.76 4.60 3.91
CA LEU A 135 -31.94 3.70 3.10
C LEU A 135 -32.70 2.53 2.49
N ARG A 136 -34.03 2.47 2.63
CA ARG A 136 -34.82 1.40 1.99
C ARG A 136 -34.57 1.37 0.48
N ASN A 137 -34.32 0.17 -0.06
CA ASN A 137 -33.94 -0.07 -1.46
C ASN A 137 -32.58 0.49 -1.88
N VAL A 138 -31.76 1.01 -0.95
CA VAL A 138 -30.41 1.46 -1.27
C VAL A 138 -29.46 0.28 -1.27
N ASP A 139 -28.55 0.26 -2.25
CA ASP A 139 -27.39 -0.62 -2.26
C ASP A 139 -26.42 -0.21 -1.15
N LEU A 140 -26.38 -1.01 -0.08
CA LEU A 140 -25.57 -0.72 1.10
C LEU A 140 -24.07 -0.89 0.83
N ALA A 141 -23.68 -1.78 -0.09
CA ALA A 141 -22.27 -1.95 -0.46
C ALA A 141 -21.75 -0.72 -1.19
N HIS A 142 -22.56 -0.15 -2.09
CA HIS A 142 -22.25 1.14 -2.72
C HIS A 142 -22.19 2.29 -1.70
N ALA A 143 -23.13 2.33 -0.74
CA ALA A 143 -23.12 3.34 0.32
C ALA A 143 -21.86 3.24 1.22
N LEU A 144 -21.45 2.02 1.56
CA LEU A 144 -20.21 1.74 2.28
C LEU A 144 -18.99 2.25 1.50
N HIS A 145 -18.91 1.97 0.20
CA HIS A 145 -17.82 2.43 -0.64
C HIS A 145 -17.67 3.96 -0.64
N ILE A 146 -18.79 4.70 -0.77
CA ILE A 146 -18.78 6.17 -0.75
C ILE A 146 -18.21 6.71 0.57
N LEU A 147 -18.57 6.09 1.69
CA LEU A 147 -18.07 6.44 3.02
C LEU A 147 -16.55 6.25 3.10
N GLU A 148 -16.02 5.17 2.54
CA GLU A 148 -14.58 4.87 2.54
C GLU A 148 -13.76 5.82 1.66
N VAL A 149 -14.33 6.31 0.55
CA VAL A 149 -13.67 7.28 -0.33
C VAL A 149 -13.65 8.68 0.29
N HIS A 150 -14.67 9.02 1.11
CA HIS A 150 -14.84 10.35 1.67
C HIS A 150 -14.86 10.39 3.22
N PRO A 151 -13.90 9.77 3.92
CA PRO A 151 -13.95 9.62 5.39
C PRO A 151 -13.93 10.98 6.10
N TYR A 152 -13.26 11.99 5.53
CA TYR A 152 -13.17 13.34 6.11
C TYR A 152 -14.40 14.21 5.85
N ALA A 153 -15.39 13.73 5.08
CA ALA A 153 -16.70 14.35 5.01
C ALA A 153 -17.54 14.06 6.27
N LEU A 154 -17.21 13.00 7.02
CA LEU A 154 -17.88 12.63 8.25
C LEU A 154 -17.60 13.65 9.37
N SER A 155 -18.61 13.90 10.20
CA SER A 155 -18.41 14.53 11.50
C SER A 155 -17.51 13.67 12.39
N THR A 156 -16.93 14.25 13.44
CA THR A 156 -16.05 13.50 14.36
C THR A 156 -16.77 12.31 14.98
N ALA A 157 -18.03 12.47 15.41
CA ALA A 157 -18.82 11.38 15.97
C ALA A 157 -19.13 10.26 14.96
N GLU A 158 -19.43 10.63 13.70
CA GLU A 158 -19.65 9.67 12.62
C GLU A 158 -18.36 8.92 12.26
N HIS A 159 -17.20 9.60 12.21
CA HIS A 159 -15.91 8.96 11.95
C HIS A 159 -15.50 8.02 13.09
N THR A 160 -15.65 8.42 14.34
CA THR A 160 -15.43 7.54 15.50
C THR A 160 -16.36 6.34 15.49
N THR A 161 -17.61 6.53 15.07
CA THR A 161 -18.56 5.42 14.87
C THR A 161 -18.08 4.47 13.78
N ALA A 162 -17.57 5.00 12.66
CA ALA A 162 -17.02 4.18 11.58
C ALA A 162 -15.81 3.35 12.06
N HIS A 163 -14.86 3.96 12.78
CA HIS A 163 -13.74 3.24 13.40
C HIS A 163 -14.21 2.16 14.38
N GLY A 164 -15.22 2.46 15.20
CA GLY A 164 -15.81 1.48 16.12
C GLY A 164 -16.48 0.29 15.42
N LEU A 165 -16.86 0.44 14.15
CA LEU A 165 -17.35 -0.64 13.29
C LEU A 165 -16.24 -1.35 12.51
N GLY A 166 -14.97 -0.95 12.68
CA GLY A 166 -13.83 -1.47 11.91
C GLY A 166 -13.70 -0.88 10.50
N LEU A 167 -14.37 0.24 10.21
CA LEU A 167 -14.33 0.94 8.93
C LEU A 167 -13.26 2.03 8.92
N VAL A 168 -12.75 2.37 7.73
CA VAL A 168 -11.86 3.53 7.48
C VAL A 168 -10.67 3.65 8.44
N LEU A 169 -10.13 2.51 8.89
CA LEU A 169 -8.99 2.45 9.82
C LEU A 169 -7.71 3.07 9.26
N ASP A 170 -7.60 3.18 7.93
CA ASP A 170 -6.50 3.86 7.23
C ASP A 170 -6.68 5.39 7.15
N ALA A 171 -7.81 5.91 7.62
CA ALA A 171 -8.09 7.34 7.74
C ALA A 171 -8.07 7.75 9.22
N PRO A 172 -6.99 8.38 9.72
CA PRO A 172 -6.93 8.85 11.09
C PRO A 172 -8.05 9.85 11.42
N LEU A 173 -8.43 9.97 12.71
CA LEU A 173 -9.41 10.95 13.14
C LEU A 173 -8.89 12.37 12.89
N TRP A 174 -9.81 13.33 12.77
CA TRP A 174 -9.44 14.72 12.44
C TRP A 174 -8.42 15.33 13.40
N ALA A 175 -8.57 15.07 14.70
CA ALA A 175 -7.62 15.54 15.72
C ALA A 175 -6.21 15.00 15.47
N ASP A 176 -6.09 13.71 15.15
CA ASP A 176 -4.81 13.07 14.84
C ASP A 176 -4.22 13.62 13.53
N VAL A 177 -5.06 13.87 12.51
CA VAL A 177 -4.63 14.50 11.25
C VAL A 177 -4.00 15.85 11.54
N ILE A 178 -4.67 16.72 12.30
CA ILE A 178 -4.15 18.05 12.62
C ILE A 178 -2.89 17.98 13.50
N GLU A 179 -2.82 17.06 14.46
CA GLU A 179 -1.60 16.85 15.25
C GLU A 179 -0.42 16.45 14.34
N MET A 180 -0.61 15.48 13.43
CA MET A 180 0.44 15.07 12.49
C MET A 180 0.84 16.20 11.53
N LEU A 181 -0.12 16.99 11.04
CA LEU A 181 0.18 18.13 10.17
C LEU A 181 0.89 19.26 10.92
N ASP A 182 0.57 19.51 12.19
CA ASP A 182 1.28 20.50 13.00
C ASP A 182 2.71 20.05 13.34
N ILE A 183 2.91 18.77 13.69
CA ILE A 183 4.26 18.18 13.82
C ILE A 183 5.06 18.39 12.53
N TYR A 184 4.48 18.04 11.37
CA TYR A 184 5.14 18.21 10.08
C TYR A 184 5.44 19.69 9.78
N LYS A 185 4.49 20.60 10.04
CA LYS A 185 4.69 22.04 9.89
C LYS A 185 5.82 22.54 10.79
N ASN A 186 5.90 22.09 12.04
CA ASN A 186 6.96 22.53 12.95
C ASN A 186 8.36 22.12 12.46
N MET A 187 8.44 21.03 11.69
CA MET A 187 9.67 20.58 11.03
C MET A 187 9.98 21.31 9.71
N ASN A 188 8.97 21.75 8.97
CA ASN A 188 9.10 22.20 7.57
C ASN A 188 8.63 23.64 7.29
N GLY A 189 8.05 24.33 8.28
CA GLY A 189 7.47 25.68 8.18
C GLY A 189 6.02 25.74 7.69
N ALA A 190 5.54 24.70 7.01
CA ALA A 190 4.17 24.56 6.52
C ALA A 190 3.77 23.08 6.38
N ALA A 191 2.47 22.79 6.42
CA ALA A 191 1.91 21.47 6.13
C ALA A 191 1.76 21.23 4.61
N ASP A 192 2.85 21.38 3.86
CA ASP A 192 2.99 21.03 2.43
C ASP A 192 3.63 19.63 2.31
N VAL A 193 2.80 18.61 2.51
CA VAL A 193 3.25 17.22 2.70
C VAL A 193 3.41 16.52 1.32
N PRO A 194 4.58 15.92 1.02
CA PRO A 194 4.76 15.02 -0.12
C PRO A 194 3.75 13.88 -0.10
N VAL A 195 3.14 13.54 -1.24
CA VAL A 195 2.14 12.45 -1.34
C VAL A 195 2.68 11.10 -0.86
N ASP A 196 3.99 10.91 -0.99
CA ASP A 196 4.72 9.71 -0.61
C ASP A 196 5.18 9.68 0.84
N TYR A 197 4.92 10.74 1.61
CA TYR A 197 5.36 10.81 3.00
C TYR A 197 4.65 9.77 3.87
N VAL A 198 5.45 8.92 4.51
CA VAL A 198 5.03 7.94 5.52
C VAL A 198 5.63 8.35 6.85
N VAL A 199 4.81 8.43 7.88
CA VAL A 199 5.25 8.71 9.23
C VAL A 199 6.02 7.50 9.75
N HIS A 200 7.20 7.73 10.27
CA HIS A 200 7.98 6.74 10.98
C HIS A 200 8.22 7.23 12.40
N ALA A 201 7.89 6.41 13.40
CA ALA A 201 8.09 6.76 14.78
C ALA A 201 9.57 6.98 15.06
N THR A 202 9.90 8.15 15.61
CA THR A 202 11.29 8.52 15.90
C THR A 202 11.50 8.66 17.39
N ARG A 203 12.65 8.19 17.90
CA ARG A 203 13.10 8.51 19.27
C ARG A 203 13.62 9.95 19.40
N LYS A 204 13.75 10.69 18.30
CA LYS A 204 14.14 12.09 18.27
C LYS A 204 13.15 12.90 19.09
N ARG A 205 13.65 13.73 19.99
CA ARG A 205 12.83 14.61 20.84
C ARG A 205 12.86 16.05 20.33
N SER A 206 11.75 16.76 20.48
CA SER A 206 11.67 18.21 20.26
C SER A 206 12.49 18.94 21.33
N ALA A 207 12.64 20.27 21.18
CA ALA A 207 13.30 21.12 22.17
C ALA A 207 12.67 21.00 23.58
N ASP A 208 11.37 20.68 23.64
CA ASP A 208 10.61 20.50 24.88
C ASP A 208 10.65 19.04 25.41
N GLY A 209 11.44 18.16 24.79
CA GLY A 209 11.61 16.78 25.23
C GLY A 209 10.54 15.78 24.78
N ALA A 210 9.50 16.20 24.04
CA ALA A 210 8.48 15.29 23.48
C ALA A 210 9.01 14.53 22.25
N LEU A 211 8.55 13.31 21.98
CA LEU A 211 8.91 12.60 20.73
C LEU A 211 8.37 13.39 19.52
N VAL A 212 9.21 13.59 18.51
CA VAL A 212 8.81 14.30 17.28
C VAL A 212 7.68 13.54 16.58
N TRP A 213 7.80 12.21 16.44
CA TRP A 213 6.73 11.34 15.94
C TRP A 213 6.36 10.28 16.98
N PRO A 214 5.14 10.33 17.56
CA PRO A 214 4.60 9.29 18.43
C PRO A 214 4.53 7.91 17.74
N SER A 215 4.70 6.83 18.51
CA SER A 215 4.61 5.45 17.99
C SER A 215 3.24 5.09 17.40
N ARG A 216 2.17 5.74 17.86
CA ARG A 216 0.81 5.55 17.33
C ARG A 216 0.63 5.99 15.87
N TYR A 217 1.54 6.81 15.34
CA TYR A 217 1.49 7.27 13.96
C TYR A 217 2.47 6.51 13.05
N ASP A 218 3.23 5.54 13.57
CA ASP A 218 4.14 4.75 12.75
C ASP A 218 3.41 4.06 11.59
N GLY A 219 3.93 4.21 10.38
CA GLY A 219 3.36 3.65 9.16
C GLY A 219 2.21 4.44 8.54
N VAL A 220 1.72 5.52 9.18
CA VAL A 220 0.64 6.34 8.60
C VAL A 220 1.13 7.03 7.33
N LYS A 221 0.41 6.83 6.22
CA LYS A 221 0.68 7.45 4.92
C LYS A 221 0.16 8.90 4.89
N LEU A 222 0.77 9.78 5.68
CA LEU A 222 0.30 11.17 5.87
C LEU A 222 0.18 11.93 4.55
N GLY A 223 1.00 11.64 3.54
CA GLY A 223 0.85 12.22 2.20
C GLY A 223 -0.45 11.84 1.48
N GLU A 224 -0.88 10.58 1.58
CA GLU A 224 -2.16 10.13 1.04
C GLU A 224 -3.35 10.69 1.86
N VAL A 225 -3.18 10.81 3.18
CA VAL A 225 -4.14 11.49 4.06
C VAL A 225 -4.30 12.95 3.68
N ALA A 226 -3.20 13.68 3.50
CA ALA A 226 -3.20 15.07 3.04
C ALA A 226 -3.91 15.21 1.68
N ARG A 227 -3.67 14.30 0.73
CA ARG A 227 -4.40 14.27 -0.54
C ARG A 227 -5.91 14.13 -0.34
N ARG A 228 -6.37 13.20 0.50
CA ARG A 228 -7.81 13.00 0.79
C ARG A 228 -8.44 14.24 1.42
N VAL A 229 -7.75 14.88 2.35
CA VAL A 229 -8.18 16.16 2.97
C VAL A 229 -8.28 17.26 1.91
N TRP A 230 -7.27 17.39 1.04
CA TRP A 230 -7.26 18.37 -0.04
C TRP A 230 -8.40 18.17 -1.04
N LEU A 231 -8.72 16.92 -1.41
CA LEU A 231 -9.85 16.61 -2.30
C LEU A 231 -11.18 17.16 -1.75
N LEU A 232 -11.35 17.12 -0.43
CA LEU A 232 -12.56 17.52 0.29
C LEU A 232 -12.53 18.94 0.88
N SER A 233 -11.42 19.68 0.73
CA SER A 233 -11.14 20.92 1.47
C SER A 233 -12.30 21.93 1.49
N VAL A 234 -12.92 22.20 0.34
CA VAL A 234 -14.03 23.16 0.20
C VAL A 234 -15.36 22.67 0.82
N GLN A 235 -15.47 21.38 1.11
CA GLN A 235 -16.64 20.73 1.72
C GLN A 235 -16.49 20.59 3.24
N LEU A 236 -15.30 20.86 3.79
CA LEU A 236 -15.07 20.75 5.22
C LEU A 236 -15.80 21.87 6.00
N PRO A 237 -16.29 21.59 7.22
CA PRO A 237 -16.86 22.62 8.10
C PRO A 237 -15.87 23.74 8.43
N ALA A 238 -16.38 24.93 8.79
CA ALA A 238 -15.55 26.12 9.06
C ALA A 238 -14.39 25.87 10.05
N HIS A 239 -14.65 25.22 11.19
CA HIS A 239 -13.59 24.92 12.17
C HIS A 239 -12.46 24.06 11.59
N ARG A 240 -12.77 23.10 10.71
CA ARG A 240 -11.75 22.29 10.02
C ARG A 240 -10.97 23.12 9.00
N GLN A 241 -11.62 24.09 8.36
CA GLN A 241 -10.92 25.03 7.49
C GLN A 241 -9.96 25.93 8.29
N ASP A 242 -10.37 26.38 9.47
CA ASP A 242 -9.53 27.15 10.40
C ASP A 242 -8.32 26.34 10.88
N ASP A 243 -8.52 25.06 11.23
CA ASP A 243 -7.44 24.14 11.60
C ASP A 243 -6.42 24.00 10.45
N LEU A 244 -6.88 23.81 9.21
CA LEU A 244 -6.02 23.71 8.03
C LEU A 244 -5.24 25.02 7.78
N ALA A 245 -5.88 26.17 7.98
CA ALA A 245 -5.22 27.46 7.88
C ALA A 245 -4.13 27.62 8.95
N ALA A 246 -4.38 27.19 10.19
CA ALA A 246 -3.43 27.26 11.30
C ALA A 246 -2.16 26.43 11.07
N VAL A 247 -2.27 25.30 10.37
CA VAL A 247 -1.12 24.48 9.96
C VAL A 247 -0.51 24.88 8.60
N LYS A 248 -1.02 25.95 7.98
CA LYS A 248 -0.63 26.40 6.63
C LYS A 248 -0.69 25.25 5.61
N PHE A 249 -1.79 24.50 5.64
CA PHE A 249 -1.98 23.34 4.80
C PHE A 249 -1.93 23.71 3.32
N ALA A 250 -1.12 22.97 2.57
CA ALA A 250 -1.04 23.07 1.12
C ALA A 250 -0.88 21.66 0.53
N PHE A 251 -1.49 21.43 -0.62
CA PHE A 251 -1.33 20.20 -1.39
C PHE A 251 -1.52 20.52 -2.87
N ASP A 252 -1.09 19.58 -3.73
CA ASP A 252 -1.02 19.75 -5.18
C ASP A 252 0.00 20.82 -5.59
N THR A 253 1.06 20.96 -4.80
CA THR A 253 2.20 21.82 -5.06
C THR A 253 3.33 21.03 -5.75
N LEU A 254 4.38 21.73 -6.19
CA LEU A 254 5.61 21.06 -6.63
C LEU A 254 6.20 20.16 -5.52
N THR A 255 6.08 20.54 -4.25
CA THR A 255 6.55 19.72 -3.12
C THR A 255 5.75 18.43 -3.01
N SER A 256 4.41 18.52 -3.14
CA SER A 256 3.51 17.37 -3.02
C SER A 256 3.89 16.21 -3.95
N TRP A 257 4.40 16.55 -5.15
CA TRP A 257 4.71 15.58 -6.21
C TRP A 257 6.21 15.45 -6.53
N ARG A 258 7.09 16.16 -5.82
CA ARG A 258 8.53 16.28 -6.16
C ARG A 258 9.20 14.92 -6.34
N THR A 259 9.05 14.03 -5.35
CA THR A 259 9.68 12.70 -5.37
C THR A 259 9.13 11.87 -6.53
N VAL A 260 7.81 11.87 -6.71
CA VAL A 260 7.11 11.12 -7.77
C VAL A 260 7.60 11.54 -9.16
N LEU A 261 7.68 12.84 -9.42
CA LEU A 261 8.11 13.37 -10.71
C LEU A 261 9.60 13.10 -10.98
N ARG A 262 10.45 13.19 -9.96
CA ARG A 262 11.88 12.82 -10.07
C ARG A 262 12.06 11.33 -10.35
N ALA A 263 11.34 10.48 -9.63
CA ALA A 263 11.38 9.04 -9.83
C ALA A 263 10.83 8.65 -11.22
N LYS A 264 9.80 9.35 -11.72
CA LYS A 264 9.31 9.18 -13.11
C LYS A 264 10.39 9.54 -14.13
N ALA A 265 11.07 10.67 -13.96
CA ALA A 265 12.13 11.10 -14.88
C ALA A 265 13.30 10.11 -14.91
N ALA A 266 13.71 9.59 -13.75
CA ALA A 266 14.74 8.57 -13.67
C ALA A 266 14.31 7.24 -14.29
N PHE A 267 13.07 6.80 -14.02
CA PHE A 267 12.49 5.64 -14.70
C PHE A 267 12.58 5.79 -16.22
N ALA A 268 12.19 6.94 -16.76
CA ALA A 268 12.28 7.21 -18.20
C ALA A 268 13.71 7.19 -18.74
N SER A 269 14.69 7.63 -17.94
CA SER A 269 16.11 7.56 -18.31
C SER A 269 16.65 6.12 -18.31
N VAL A 270 16.18 5.26 -17.40
CA VAL A 270 16.63 3.86 -17.28
C VAL A 270 15.96 2.96 -18.32
N HIS A 271 14.65 3.14 -18.54
CA HIS A 271 13.84 2.26 -19.39
C HIS A 271 13.61 2.81 -20.81
N GLY A 272 13.92 4.09 -21.05
CA GLY A 272 13.73 4.75 -22.36
C GLY A 272 12.28 5.14 -22.68
N HIS A 273 11.33 4.93 -21.75
CA HIS A 273 9.93 5.30 -21.87
C HIS A 273 9.34 5.70 -20.51
N ASP A 274 8.21 6.40 -20.50
CA ASP A 274 7.57 6.89 -19.26
C ASP A 274 6.24 6.17 -18.91
N ASP A 275 5.92 5.11 -19.66
CA ASP A 275 4.82 4.17 -19.37
C ASP A 275 5.14 3.31 -18.14
N VAL A 276 4.81 3.83 -16.96
CA VAL A 276 4.97 3.12 -15.68
C VAL A 276 3.67 2.38 -15.33
N PRO A 277 3.69 1.05 -15.17
CA PRO A 277 2.56 0.27 -14.65
C PRO A 277 2.16 0.73 -13.24
N VAL A 278 0.87 0.71 -12.92
CA VAL A 278 0.29 1.04 -11.60
C VAL A 278 0.90 0.16 -10.50
N SER A 279 1.09 -1.13 -10.77
CA SER A 279 1.67 -2.07 -9.81
C SER A 279 3.18 -1.94 -9.65
N TYR A 280 3.85 -1.05 -10.40
CA TYR A 280 5.30 -0.93 -10.38
C TYR A 280 5.81 -0.37 -9.04
N VAL A 281 6.71 -1.15 -8.44
CA VAL A 281 7.46 -0.79 -7.24
C VAL A 281 8.93 -0.88 -7.60
N VAL A 282 9.69 0.16 -7.29
CA VAL A 282 11.14 0.17 -7.51
C VAL A 282 11.77 -0.96 -6.69
N PRO A 283 12.51 -1.90 -7.32
CA PRO A 283 13.13 -3.03 -6.62
C PRO A 283 14.08 -2.59 -5.50
N PHE A 284 14.21 -3.41 -4.45
CA PHE A 284 15.13 -3.14 -3.33
C PHE A 284 16.61 -3.36 -3.69
N ASP A 285 16.83 -4.14 -4.73
CA ASP A 285 18.10 -4.55 -5.28
C ASP A 285 18.46 -3.80 -6.57
N ASP A 286 17.61 -2.85 -6.98
CA ASP A 286 17.84 -2.06 -8.18
C ASP A 286 19.11 -1.22 -8.00
N ALA A 287 20.11 -1.49 -8.83
CA ALA A 287 21.38 -0.76 -8.85
C ALA A 287 21.32 0.49 -9.73
N MET A 288 20.37 0.55 -10.67
CA MET A 288 20.22 1.69 -11.60
C MET A 288 19.38 2.79 -10.97
N MET A 289 18.46 2.43 -10.08
CA MET A 289 17.65 3.37 -9.33
C MET A 289 18.34 3.80 -8.01
N PRO A 290 18.27 5.09 -7.64
CA PRO A 290 18.76 5.58 -6.37
C PRO A 290 18.21 4.82 -5.15
N VAL A 291 19.07 4.58 -4.16
CA VAL A 291 18.77 3.78 -2.94
C VAL A 291 17.54 4.29 -2.20
N GLN A 292 17.32 5.60 -2.14
CA GLN A 292 16.18 6.21 -1.46
C GLN A 292 14.82 5.88 -2.09
N TRP A 293 14.79 5.35 -3.32
CA TRP A 293 13.55 4.95 -3.98
C TRP A 293 13.30 3.45 -3.90
N ARG A 294 14.16 2.65 -3.26
CA ARG A 294 13.91 1.23 -3.06
C ARG A 294 12.58 1.02 -2.33
N GLY A 295 11.69 0.21 -2.90
CA GLY A 295 10.33 0.01 -2.39
C GLY A 295 9.35 1.15 -2.70
N PHE A 296 9.76 2.18 -3.44
CA PHE A 296 8.90 3.29 -3.81
C PHE A 296 7.83 2.82 -4.80
N ARG A 297 6.55 2.99 -4.41
CA ARG A 297 5.37 2.61 -5.20
C ARG A 297 5.12 3.61 -6.33
N LEU A 298 6.09 3.76 -7.24
CA LEU A 298 6.09 4.77 -8.30
C LEU A 298 4.80 4.71 -9.14
N GLY A 299 4.37 3.50 -9.53
CA GLY A 299 3.14 3.30 -10.30
C GLY A 299 1.90 3.84 -9.58
N HIS A 300 1.74 3.47 -8.32
CA HIS A 300 0.64 3.95 -7.44
C HIS A 300 0.63 5.47 -7.31
N TYR A 301 1.78 6.08 -7.02
CA TYR A 301 1.82 7.54 -6.85
C TYR A 301 1.63 8.29 -8.17
N LEU A 302 2.05 7.72 -9.30
CA LEU A 302 1.74 8.26 -10.62
C LEU A 302 0.25 8.14 -10.95
N LEU A 303 -0.41 7.06 -10.55
CA LEU A 303 -1.88 6.94 -10.66
C LEU A 303 -2.56 8.03 -9.83
N LEU A 304 -2.17 8.22 -8.57
CA LEU A 304 -2.72 9.28 -7.72
C LEU A 304 -2.49 10.67 -8.32
N HIS A 305 -1.32 10.90 -8.93
CA HIS A 305 -1.00 12.15 -9.63
C HIS A 305 -1.90 12.37 -10.85
N ARG A 306 -2.07 11.35 -11.71
CA ARG A 306 -2.96 11.42 -12.89
C ARG A 306 -4.41 11.71 -12.47
N GLN A 307 -4.88 11.03 -11.42
CA GLN A 307 -6.21 11.23 -10.83
C GLN A 307 -6.39 12.65 -10.29
N SER A 308 -5.40 13.19 -9.57
CA SER A 308 -5.45 14.55 -9.04
C SER A 308 -5.37 15.63 -10.12
N THR A 309 -4.68 15.34 -11.22
CA THR A 309 -4.47 16.25 -12.36
C THR A 309 -5.43 16.00 -13.52
N GLY A 310 -6.46 15.17 -13.35
CA GLY A 310 -7.53 15.07 -14.34
C GLY A 310 -7.30 14.24 -15.58
N ARG A 311 -6.21 13.47 -15.63
CA ARG A 311 -5.93 12.61 -16.76
C ARG A 311 -6.68 11.30 -16.57
N PHE A 312 -7.87 11.25 -17.16
CA PHE A 312 -8.71 10.04 -17.20
C PHE A 312 -8.83 9.56 -18.63
N ASP A 313 -8.42 8.31 -18.86
CA ASP A 313 -8.62 7.64 -20.13
C ASP A 313 -9.95 6.91 -20.09
N ARG A 314 -10.76 7.10 -21.13
CA ARG A 314 -11.92 6.23 -21.34
C ARG A 314 -11.40 4.81 -21.54
N PRO A 315 -11.97 3.79 -20.87
CA PRO A 315 -11.67 2.39 -21.20
C PRO A 315 -11.98 2.16 -22.68
N SER A 316 -10.93 2.09 -23.50
CA SER A 316 -11.03 1.92 -24.94
C SER A 316 -10.13 0.78 -25.37
N ILE A 317 -10.54 0.08 -26.43
CA ILE A 317 -9.73 -0.99 -27.03
C ILE A 317 -8.64 -0.43 -27.95
N GLU A 318 -8.72 0.85 -28.32
CA GLU A 318 -7.83 1.50 -29.27
C GLU A 318 -6.36 1.45 -28.81
N PRO A 319 -6.02 1.74 -27.53
CA PRO A 319 -4.66 1.52 -27.01
C PRO A 319 -4.16 0.07 -27.15
N ILE A 320 -5.05 -0.92 -27.04
CA ILE A 320 -4.68 -2.33 -27.22
C ILE A 320 -4.30 -2.59 -28.68
N TYR A 321 -5.06 -2.04 -29.64
CA TYR A 321 -4.76 -2.19 -31.06
C TYR A 321 -3.58 -1.33 -31.52
N GLU A 322 -3.38 -0.14 -30.96
CA GLU A 322 -2.18 0.68 -31.17
C GLU A 322 -0.92 -0.05 -30.70
N MET A 323 -0.97 -0.64 -29.50
CA MET A 323 0.11 -1.49 -29.00
C MET A 323 0.32 -2.69 -29.93
N ALA A 324 -0.75 -3.37 -30.34
CA ALA A 324 -0.67 -4.51 -31.24
C ALA A 324 -0.21 -4.17 -32.67
N ALA A 325 -0.32 -2.90 -33.08
CA ALA A 325 0.12 -2.42 -34.38
C ALA A 325 1.64 -2.20 -34.45
N ARG A 326 2.36 -2.28 -33.32
CA ARG A 326 3.82 -2.21 -33.28
C ARG A 326 4.41 -3.36 -34.12
N PRO A 327 5.41 -3.08 -34.99
CA PRO A 327 5.96 -4.09 -35.90
C PRO A 327 6.69 -5.23 -35.17
N ASP A 328 7.36 -4.92 -34.05
CA ASP A 328 8.21 -5.86 -33.30
C ASP A 328 7.66 -6.14 -31.90
N LEU A 329 6.45 -6.72 -31.81
CA LEU A 329 5.89 -7.17 -30.53
C LEU A 329 6.77 -8.27 -29.91
N SER A 330 7.36 -7.98 -28.74
CA SER A 330 8.04 -8.98 -27.94
C SER A 330 7.07 -10.08 -27.48
N HIS A 331 7.62 -11.20 -26.97
CA HIS A 331 6.77 -12.27 -26.41
C HIS A 331 5.89 -11.75 -25.26
N LEU A 332 6.46 -10.92 -24.38
CA LEU A 332 5.71 -10.29 -23.30
C LEU A 332 4.63 -9.34 -23.82
N ASP A 333 4.90 -8.54 -24.85
CA ASP A 333 3.88 -7.66 -25.43
C ASP A 333 2.71 -8.48 -25.99
N ARG A 334 2.99 -9.58 -26.70
CA ARG A 334 1.93 -10.47 -27.19
C ARG A 334 1.11 -11.07 -26.05
N LEU A 335 1.77 -11.46 -24.97
CA LEU A 335 1.13 -11.96 -23.77
C LEU A 335 0.24 -10.90 -23.12
N VAL A 336 0.73 -9.67 -22.95
CA VAL A 336 0.00 -8.56 -22.32
C VAL A 336 -1.18 -8.09 -23.17
N VAL A 337 -0.97 -7.88 -24.48
CA VAL A 337 -2.07 -7.58 -25.43
C VAL A 337 -3.09 -8.72 -25.41
N GLY A 338 -2.60 -9.96 -25.41
CA GLY A 338 -3.41 -11.18 -25.39
C GLY A 338 -4.27 -11.29 -24.14
N LEU A 339 -3.68 -11.11 -22.96
CA LEU A 339 -4.37 -11.11 -21.67
C LEU A 339 -5.40 -9.99 -21.58
N LYS A 340 -5.00 -8.74 -21.89
CA LYS A 340 -5.95 -7.60 -21.91
C LYS A 340 -7.12 -7.88 -22.82
N ARG A 341 -6.88 -8.50 -23.99
CA ARG A 341 -7.96 -8.84 -24.91
C ARG A 341 -8.81 -10.02 -24.42
N TYR A 342 -8.19 -11.03 -23.82
CA TYR A 342 -8.89 -12.17 -23.22
C TYR A 342 -9.86 -11.69 -22.13
N VAL A 343 -9.38 -10.88 -21.17
CA VAL A 343 -10.19 -10.28 -20.11
C VAL A 343 -11.37 -9.49 -20.68
N ASN A 344 -11.15 -8.70 -21.73
CA ASN A 344 -12.24 -7.95 -22.38
C ASN A 344 -13.29 -8.84 -23.07
N VAL A 345 -12.92 -10.05 -23.51
CA VAL A 345 -13.83 -10.96 -24.22
C VAL A 345 -14.53 -11.94 -23.27
N PHE A 346 -13.83 -12.42 -22.25
CA PHE A 346 -14.28 -13.50 -21.37
C PHE A 346 -14.57 -13.06 -19.93
N GLY A 347 -14.10 -11.87 -19.51
CA GLY A 347 -14.41 -11.27 -18.22
C GLY A 347 -13.39 -11.56 -17.11
N ASP A 348 -12.44 -12.46 -17.31
CA ASP A 348 -11.40 -12.83 -16.35
C ASP A 348 -10.04 -13.10 -17.03
N SER A 349 -8.99 -13.34 -16.24
CA SER A 349 -7.64 -13.68 -16.71
C SER A 349 -7.32 -15.18 -16.61
N LEU A 350 -8.33 -16.03 -16.41
CA LEU A 350 -8.20 -17.48 -16.27
C LEU A 350 -8.16 -18.14 -17.65
N VAL A 351 -7.07 -17.90 -18.37
CA VAL A 351 -6.84 -18.48 -19.70
C VAL A 351 -6.64 -20.00 -19.59
N PRO A 352 -7.44 -20.84 -20.30
CA PRO A 352 -7.22 -22.28 -20.38
C PRO A 352 -5.87 -22.61 -21.01
N PRO A 353 -5.13 -23.64 -20.54
CA PRO A 353 -3.82 -24.00 -21.10
C PRO A 353 -3.86 -24.25 -22.61
N THR A 354 -4.93 -24.87 -23.12
CA THR A 354 -5.09 -25.16 -24.55
C THR A 354 -5.62 -24.00 -25.38
N PHE A 355 -5.79 -22.81 -24.79
CA PHE A 355 -6.36 -21.67 -25.51
C PHE A 355 -5.37 -21.12 -26.54
N VAL A 356 -5.76 -21.17 -27.80
CA VAL A 356 -5.05 -20.57 -28.93
C VAL A 356 -5.94 -19.48 -29.52
N VAL A 357 -5.36 -18.31 -29.76
CA VAL A 357 -6.09 -17.19 -30.36
C VAL A 357 -6.61 -17.60 -31.75
N PRO A 358 -7.92 -17.53 -32.02
CA PRO A 358 -8.48 -17.99 -33.29
C PRO A 358 -7.91 -17.23 -34.50
N ALA A 359 -7.58 -17.97 -35.55
CA ALA A 359 -7.21 -17.38 -36.83
C ALA A 359 -8.39 -16.57 -37.41
N SER A 360 -8.10 -15.43 -38.02
CA SER A 360 -9.08 -14.61 -38.74
C SER A 360 -10.25 -14.05 -37.90
N SER A 361 -10.16 -14.07 -36.58
CA SER A 361 -11.18 -13.48 -35.72
C SER A 361 -11.03 -11.96 -35.65
N SER A 362 -12.09 -11.23 -36.03
CA SER A 362 -12.19 -9.77 -35.85
C SER A 362 -12.15 -9.34 -34.40
N ARG A 363 -12.42 -10.27 -33.46
CA ARG A 363 -12.28 -10.02 -32.03
C ARG A 363 -10.83 -9.98 -31.56
N TRP A 364 -9.81 -10.25 -32.38
CA TRP A 364 -8.41 -10.25 -31.93
C TRP A 364 -7.52 -9.47 -32.90
N PRO A 365 -6.51 -8.73 -32.40
CA PRO A 365 -5.47 -8.17 -33.26
C PRO A 365 -4.82 -9.25 -34.12
N LYS A 366 -4.54 -8.94 -35.39
CA LYS A 366 -4.01 -9.91 -36.37
C LYS A 366 -2.69 -10.52 -35.92
N GLN A 367 -1.87 -9.73 -35.25
CA GLN A 367 -0.56 -10.09 -34.72
C GLN A 367 -0.64 -11.18 -33.63
N LEU A 368 -1.82 -11.38 -33.03
CA LEU A 368 -2.04 -12.41 -32.03
C LEU A 368 -2.67 -13.68 -32.61
N TRP A 369 -3.11 -13.70 -33.87
CA TRP A 369 -3.74 -14.89 -34.45
C TRP A 369 -2.80 -16.09 -34.36
N GLN A 370 -3.36 -17.22 -33.92
CA GLN A 370 -2.63 -18.48 -33.69
C GLN A 370 -1.61 -18.43 -32.54
N PHE A 371 -1.54 -17.32 -31.78
CA PHE A 371 -0.73 -17.28 -30.56
C PHE A 371 -1.32 -18.22 -29.51
N ALA A 372 -0.50 -19.17 -29.04
CA ALA A 372 -0.85 -20.10 -27.96
C ALA A 372 -0.82 -19.38 -26.60
N LEU A 373 -1.77 -18.47 -26.39
CA LEU A 373 -1.85 -17.64 -25.19
C LEU A 373 -1.99 -18.51 -23.93
N GLY A 374 -2.70 -19.64 -24.00
CA GLY A 374 -2.83 -20.59 -22.89
C GLY A 374 -1.49 -21.18 -22.44
N ASP A 375 -0.68 -21.68 -23.38
CA ASP A 375 0.65 -22.23 -23.09
C ASP A 375 1.61 -21.14 -22.58
N ALA A 376 1.54 -19.94 -23.16
CA ALA A 376 2.35 -18.80 -22.72
C ALA A 376 1.99 -18.37 -21.28
N VAL A 377 0.70 -18.37 -20.94
CA VAL A 377 0.21 -18.09 -19.58
C VAL A 377 0.62 -19.20 -18.60
N ALA A 378 0.56 -20.46 -19.01
CA ALA A 378 1.02 -21.58 -18.17
C ALA A 378 2.53 -21.46 -17.87
N SER A 379 3.33 -21.15 -18.90
CA SER A 379 4.77 -20.90 -18.76
C SER A 379 5.04 -19.71 -17.85
N LEU A 380 4.27 -18.63 -17.99
CA LEU A 380 4.37 -17.45 -17.13
C LEU A 380 4.13 -17.79 -15.66
N ARG A 381 3.14 -18.62 -15.33
CA ARG A 381 2.88 -19.06 -13.95
C ARG A 381 4.01 -19.91 -13.37
N ALA A 382 4.64 -20.73 -14.22
CA ALA A 382 5.77 -21.56 -13.81
C ALA A 382 7.05 -20.73 -13.57
N ASP A 383 7.38 -19.86 -14.53
CA ASP A 383 8.69 -19.19 -14.59
C ASP A 383 8.64 -17.72 -14.17
N GLY A 384 7.49 -17.24 -13.69
CA GLY A 384 7.23 -15.83 -13.37
C GLY A 384 8.14 -15.22 -12.31
N ALA A 385 8.89 -16.04 -11.56
CA ALA A 385 9.90 -15.59 -10.60
C ALA A 385 11.09 -14.88 -11.27
N ALA A 386 11.36 -15.19 -12.55
CA ALA A 386 12.46 -14.62 -13.32
C ALA A 386 12.14 -13.23 -13.92
N LEU A 387 10.87 -12.81 -13.89
CA LEU A 387 10.46 -11.51 -14.41
C LEU A 387 11.12 -10.36 -13.64
N SER A 388 11.53 -9.33 -14.37
CA SER A 388 11.90 -8.06 -13.77
C SER A 388 10.69 -7.37 -13.12
N ALA A 389 10.93 -6.38 -12.27
CA ALA A 389 9.85 -5.60 -11.64
C ALA A 389 8.90 -4.97 -12.67
N LEU A 390 9.43 -4.49 -13.79
CA LEU A 390 8.65 -3.83 -14.83
C LEU A 390 7.73 -4.83 -15.55
N GLU A 391 8.27 -6.00 -15.93
CA GLU A 391 7.50 -7.04 -16.60
C GLU A 391 6.43 -7.59 -15.67
N ARG A 392 6.79 -7.86 -14.40
CA ARG A 392 5.87 -8.32 -13.38
C ARG A 392 4.73 -7.33 -13.13
N ALA A 393 5.04 -6.04 -13.02
CA ALA A 393 4.03 -5.01 -12.85
C ALA A 393 3.12 -4.87 -14.07
N THR A 394 3.68 -4.96 -15.28
CA THR A 394 2.91 -4.92 -16.54
C THR A 394 1.91 -6.08 -16.62
N VAL A 395 2.31 -7.29 -16.21
CA VAL A 395 1.41 -8.45 -16.14
C VAL A 395 0.34 -8.26 -15.07
N ASN A 396 0.73 -7.84 -13.87
CA ASN A 396 -0.22 -7.63 -12.75
C ASN A 396 -1.31 -6.61 -13.10
N ASP A 397 -0.96 -5.54 -13.80
CA ASP A 397 -1.91 -4.51 -14.26
C ASP A 397 -2.94 -5.02 -15.28
N THR A 398 -2.76 -6.23 -15.83
CA THR A 398 -3.80 -6.88 -16.65
C THR A 398 -4.87 -7.59 -15.83
N GLY A 399 -4.70 -7.67 -14.50
CA GLY A 399 -5.54 -8.49 -13.61
C GLY A 399 -5.18 -9.97 -13.65
N PHE A 400 -3.93 -10.30 -14.01
CA PHE A 400 -3.45 -11.67 -14.13
C PHE A 400 -3.48 -12.43 -12.80
N VAL A 401 -4.03 -13.64 -12.81
CA VAL A 401 -4.04 -14.56 -11.67
C VAL A 401 -2.87 -15.54 -11.75
N TRP A 402 -1.97 -15.49 -10.77
CA TRP A 402 -0.73 -16.29 -10.70
C TRP A 402 -0.97 -17.72 -10.24
N ASP A 403 -1.88 -17.92 -9.28
CA ASP A 403 -2.30 -19.22 -8.75
C ASP A 403 -3.83 -19.31 -8.79
N PRO A 404 -4.42 -19.86 -9.88
CA PRO A 404 -5.86 -20.03 -10.00
C PRO A 404 -6.49 -20.84 -8.87
N SER A 405 -5.76 -21.83 -8.34
CA SER A 405 -6.29 -22.71 -7.28
C SER A 405 -6.41 -21.94 -5.97
N LEU A 406 -5.38 -21.14 -5.65
CA LEU A 406 -5.38 -20.33 -4.45
C LEU A 406 -6.33 -19.12 -4.57
N ALA A 407 -6.41 -18.49 -5.74
CA ALA A 407 -7.37 -17.41 -5.99
C ALA A 407 -8.82 -17.90 -5.82
N ALA A 408 -9.13 -19.13 -6.23
CA ALA A 408 -10.45 -19.74 -6.02
C ALA A 408 -10.79 -19.97 -4.54
N MET A 409 -9.80 -20.04 -3.64
CA MET A 409 -10.02 -20.15 -2.19
C MET A 409 -10.50 -18.84 -1.54
N TRP A 410 -10.51 -17.72 -2.27
CA TRP A 410 -10.85 -16.42 -1.70
C TRP A 410 -12.15 -16.38 -0.87
N PRO A 411 -13.28 -16.97 -1.32
CA PRO A 411 -14.50 -17.01 -0.51
C PRO A 411 -14.33 -17.77 0.80
N ASP A 412 -13.63 -18.92 0.77
CA ASP A 412 -13.37 -19.73 1.96
C ASP A 412 -12.43 -19.04 2.94
N LEU A 413 -11.42 -18.32 2.43
CA LEU A 413 -10.51 -17.51 3.23
C LEU A 413 -11.26 -16.40 3.96
N LEU A 414 -12.09 -15.65 3.23
CA LEU A 414 -12.94 -14.61 3.84
C LEU A 414 -13.92 -15.20 4.86
N HIS A 415 -14.55 -16.32 4.53
CA HIS A 415 -15.45 -17.01 5.46
C HIS A 415 -14.72 -17.39 6.75
N ALA A 416 -13.54 -18.00 6.65
CA ALA A 416 -12.71 -18.36 7.80
C ALA A 416 -12.34 -17.16 8.68
N LEU A 417 -11.91 -16.04 8.06
CA LEU A 417 -11.60 -14.81 8.77
C LEU A 417 -12.84 -14.22 9.46
N SER A 418 -13.99 -14.28 8.79
CA SER A 418 -15.26 -13.83 9.35
C SER A 418 -15.66 -14.68 10.55
N THR A 419 -15.75 -16.00 10.38
CA THR A 419 -16.16 -16.92 11.44
C THR A 419 -15.24 -16.86 12.64
N TRP A 420 -13.92 -16.77 12.41
CA TRP A 420 -12.97 -16.58 13.50
C TRP A 420 -13.25 -15.28 14.25
N ARG A 421 -13.40 -14.15 13.54
CA ARG A 421 -13.65 -12.83 14.14
C ARG A 421 -14.98 -12.80 14.89
N ASP A 422 -16.01 -13.46 14.36
CA ASP A 422 -17.33 -13.52 14.97
C ASP A 422 -17.31 -14.23 16.33
N ALA A 423 -16.48 -15.28 16.45
CA ALA A 423 -16.25 -16.01 17.69
C ALA A 423 -15.24 -15.32 18.64
N HIS A 424 -14.36 -14.46 18.13
CA HIS A 424 -13.26 -13.84 18.85
C HIS A 424 -13.26 -12.30 18.71
N ARG A 425 -14.40 -11.68 18.98
CA ARG A 425 -14.63 -10.26 18.69
C ARG A 425 -13.60 -9.33 19.32
N ASP A 426 -13.30 -9.54 20.60
CA ASP A 426 -12.39 -8.68 21.38
C ASP A 426 -10.97 -9.25 21.52
N ALA A 427 -10.70 -10.42 20.93
CA ALA A 427 -9.39 -11.05 21.05
C ALA A 427 -8.40 -10.48 20.02
N PRO A 428 -7.10 -10.38 20.38
CA PRO A 428 -6.06 -10.11 19.39
C PRO A 428 -6.00 -11.25 18.37
N PHE A 429 -5.49 -10.96 17.17
CA PHE A 429 -5.30 -11.96 16.13
C PHE A 429 -4.37 -13.08 16.62
N ASP A 430 -4.88 -14.31 16.64
CA ASP A 430 -4.13 -15.49 17.09
C ASP A 430 -3.57 -16.27 15.90
N ASP A 431 -2.27 -16.11 15.66
CA ASP A 431 -1.56 -16.83 14.60
C ASP A 431 -1.56 -18.36 14.81
N ALA A 432 -1.69 -18.84 16.04
CA ALA A 432 -1.65 -20.26 16.40
C ALA A 432 -3.01 -20.96 16.31
N PHE A 433 -4.12 -20.20 16.20
CA PHE A 433 -5.46 -20.77 16.05
C PHE A 433 -5.52 -21.68 14.83
N VAL A 434 -5.87 -22.95 15.03
CA VAL A 434 -6.04 -23.92 13.93
C VAL A 434 -7.49 -23.91 13.49
N CYS A 435 -7.73 -23.66 12.20
CA CYS A 435 -9.05 -23.71 11.61
C CYS A 435 -9.71 -25.09 11.86
N PRO A 436 -10.91 -25.14 12.46
CA PRO A 436 -11.65 -26.37 12.68
C PRO A 436 -11.79 -27.22 11.42
N LEU A 437 -11.86 -28.55 11.58
CA LEU A 437 -12.03 -29.48 10.46
C LEU A 437 -13.42 -29.38 9.80
N GLU A 438 -14.38 -28.77 10.49
CA GLU A 438 -15.75 -28.51 10.01
C GLU A 438 -15.82 -27.34 9.02
N TRP A 439 -14.77 -26.51 8.96
CA TRP A 439 -14.68 -25.39 8.03
C TRP A 439 -14.43 -25.88 6.60
N PRO A 440 -14.57 -25.01 5.58
CA PRO A 440 -14.31 -25.40 4.20
C PRO A 440 -12.94 -26.08 4.04
N ALA A 441 -12.88 -27.14 3.22
CA ALA A 441 -11.70 -27.98 3.08
C ALA A 441 -10.43 -27.20 2.67
N ALA A 442 -10.59 -26.07 1.98
CA ALA A 442 -9.50 -25.18 1.58
C ALA A 442 -8.72 -24.58 2.77
N VAL A 443 -9.39 -24.39 3.91
CA VAL A 443 -8.86 -23.73 5.13
C VAL A 443 -8.78 -24.66 6.33
N ALA A 444 -9.58 -25.72 6.36
CA ALA A 444 -9.65 -26.68 7.46
C ALA A 444 -8.26 -27.23 7.86
N GLY A 445 -8.00 -27.27 9.17
CA GLY A 445 -6.74 -27.75 9.74
C GLY A 445 -5.53 -26.85 9.53
N LYS A 446 -5.66 -25.71 8.84
CA LYS A 446 -4.58 -24.74 8.66
C LYS A 446 -4.55 -23.73 9.81
N PRO A 447 -3.38 -23.28 10.26
CA PRO A 447 -3.29 -22.16 11.20
C PRO A 447 -3.81 -20.86 10.58
N LEU A 448 -4.50 -20.03 11.35
CA LEU A 448 -4.97 -18.72 10.90
C LEU A 448 -3.80 -17.81 10.50
N GLY A 449 -2.67 -17.94 11.19
CA GLY A 449 -1.42 -17.26 10.83
C GLY A 449 -0.88 -17.65 9.46
N HIS A 450 -1.09 -18.91 9.03
CA HIS A 450 -0.74 -19.36 7.69
C HIS A 450 -1.61 -18.65 6.65
N LEU A 451 -2.93 -18.61 6.85
CA LEU A 451 -3.87 -17.92 5.95
C LEU A 451 -3.56 -16.42 5.85
N ALA A 452 -3.30 -15.75 6.98
CA ALA A 452 -2.92 -14.35 7.00
C ALA A 452 -1.56 -14.10 6.34
N THR A 453 -0.62 -15.05 6.42
CA THR A 453 0.66 -14.96 5.71
C THR A 453 0.46 -15.08 4.21
N LEU A 454 -0.36 -16.02 3.74
CA LEU A 454 -0.75 -16.14 2.33
C LEU A 454 -1.38 -14.84 1.79
N LEU A 455 -2.40 -14.33 2.48
CA LEU A 455 -3.08 -13.08 2.13
C LEU A 455 -2.12 -11.88 2.06
N ALA A 456 -1.11 -11.87 2.92
CA ALA A 456 -0.08 -10.84 2.90
C ALA A 456 0.79 -10.95 1.64
N VAL A 457 1.35 -12.14 1.36
CA VAL A 457 2.48 -12.28 0.43
C VAL A 457 2.11 -12.73 -0.98
N HIS A 458 0.87 -13.12 -1.25
CA HIS A 458 0.45 -13.56 -2.57
C HIS A 458 -0.10 -12.41 -3.43
N ASP A 459 0.26 -12.37 -4.72
CA ASP A 459 -0.22 -11.30 -5.63
C ASP A 459 -1.74 -11.36 -5.86
N ASP A 460 -2.32 -12.57 -5.89
CA ASP A 460 -3.76 -12.78 -6.18
C ASP A 460 -4.74 -12.27 -5.11
N PHE A 461 -4.23 -11.79 -3.97
CA PHE A 461 -5.04 -11.24 -2.87
C PHE A 461 -4.89 -9.71 -2.70
N ARG A 462 -4.33 -9.03 -3.70
CA ARG A 462 -3.97 -7.60 -3.60
C ARG A 462 -4.92 -6.61 -4.25
N SER A 463 -6.05 -7.04 -4.81
CA SER A 463 -7.03 -6.07 -5.31
C SER A 463 -7.50 -5.16 -4.16
N ASP A 464 -7.85 -3.92 -4.47
CA ASP A 464 -8.30 -3.00 -3.43
C ASP A 464 -9.59 -3.50 -2.76
N ALA A 465 -10.44 -4.22 -3.49
CA ALA A 465 -11.61 -4.90 -2.96
C ALA A 465 -11.23 -6.01 -1.96
N GLN A 466 -10.22 -6.82 -2.26
CA GLN A 466 -9.75 -7.88 -1.36
C GLN A 466 -9.09 -7.30 -0.11
N LYS A 467 -8.20 -6.32 -0.27
CA LYS A 467 -7.59 -5.62 0.88
C LYS A 467 -8.65 -4.99 1.76
N ARG A 468 -9.68 -4.39 1.16
CA ARG A 468 -10.83 -3.83 1.88
C ARG A 468 -11.58 -4.92 2.64
N ALA A 469 -11.91 -6.04 2.01
CA ALA A 469 -12.57 -7.17 2.66
C ALA A 469 -11.78 -7.68 3.88
N VAL A 470 -10.45 -7.84 3.78
CA VAL A 470 -9.63 -8.25 4.92
C VAL A 470 -9.61 -7.19 6.03
N ARG A 471 -9.54 -5.91 5.67
CA ARG A 471 -9.55 -4.80 6.64
C ARG A 471 -10.85 -4.72 7.44
N LEU A 472 -11.98 -5.08 6.84
CA LEU A 472 -13.28 -5.13 7.52
C LEU A 472 -13.31 -6.18 8.65
N HIS A 473 -12.36 -7.12 8.67
CA HIS A 473 -12.13 -8.07 9.78
C HIS A 473 -11.05 -7.59 10.79
N GLN A 474 -10.66 -6.31 10.71
CA GLN A 474 -9.63 -5.66 11.54
C GLN A 474 -8.24 -6.30 11.43
N ILE A 475 -7.87 -6.74 10.23
CA ILE A 475 -6.56 -7.35 9.95
C ILE A 475 -5.76 -6.42 9.03
N ASP A 476 -4.68 -5.85 9.55
CA ASP A 476 -3.73 -5.08 8.74
C ASP A 476 -2.59 -5.96 8.23
N LEU A 477 -2.69 -6.36 6.96
CA LEU A 477 -1.70 -7.21 6.30
C LEU A 477 -0.34 -6.51 6.06
N ASP A 478 -0.31 -5.18 5.93
CA ASP A 478 0.92 -4.42 5.70
C ASP A 478 1.67 -4.20 7.02
N ALA A 479 0.96 -3.90 8.11
CA ALA A 479 1.55 -3.85 9.46
C ALA A 479 2.10 -5.22 9.87
N ARG A 480 1.34 -6.30 9.64
CA ARG A 480 1.78 -7.68 9.90
C ARG A 480 3.01 -8.06 9.08
N TRP A 481 3.10 -7.63 7.82
CA TRP A 481 4.30 -7.84 7.00
C TRP A 481 5.51 -7.08 7.53
N SER A 482 5.32 -5.81 7.90
CA SER A 482 6.38 -4.96 8.46
C SER A 482 6.95 -5.56 9.76
N ALA A 483 6.08 -6.08 10.63
CA ALA A 483 6.48 -6.80 11.84
C ALA A 483 7.28 -8.07 11.53
N LYS A 484 6.85 -8.89 10.55
CA LYS A 484 7.59 -10.08 10.09
C LYS A 484 8.99 -9.71 9.60
N ARG A 485 9.11 -8.70 8.74
CA ARG A 485 10.39 -8.24 8.20
C ARG A 485 11.31 -7.73 9.31
N ALA A 486 10.79 -6.95 10.25
CA ALA A 486 11.56 -6.45 11.38
C ALA A 486 12.08 -7.60 12.26
N ALA A 487 11.25 -8.62 12.52
CA ALA A 487 11.65 -9.80 13.26
C ALA A 487 12.73 -10.61 12.53
N LEU A 488 12.58 -10.85 11.22
CA LEU A 488 13.58 -11.54 10.40
C LEU A 488 14.91 -10.79 10.37
N ALA A 489 14.87 -9.46 10.15
CA ALA A 489 16.07 -8.64 10.17
C ALA A 489 16.79 -8.72 11.52
N PHE A 490 16.05 -8.70 12.63
CA PHE A 490 16.64 -8.84 13.96
C PHE A 490 17.21 -10.24 14.21
N TYR A 491 16.49 -11.30 13.79
CA TYR A 491 16.98 -12.67 13.86
C TYR A 491 18.28 -12.84 13.07
N PHE A 492 18.34 -12.34 11.84
CA PHE A 492 19.55 -12.37 11.01
C PHE A 492 20.72 -11.67 11.68
N VAL A 493 20.49 -10.53 12.35
CA VAL A 493 21.54 -9.84 13.10
C VAL A 493 22.09 -10.71 14.23
N LEU A 494 21.23 -11.45 14.93
CA LEU A 494 21.64 -12.31 16.05
C LEU A 494 22.37 -13.58 15.60
N HIS A 495 21.89 -14.20 14.52
CA HIS A 495 22.30 -15.56 14.13
C HIS A 495 23.09 -15.63 12.83
N GLN A 496 23.20 -14.53 12.08
CA GLN A 496 23.85 -14.44 10.76
C GLN A 496 23.26 -15.39 9.71
N HIS A 497 22.04 -15.88 9.93
CA HIS A 497 21.29 -16.73 9.00
C HIS A 497 19.78 -16.60 9.26
N LEU A 498 18.95 -17.08 8.32
CA LEU A 498 17.48 -17.08 8.46
C LEU A 498 16.88 -18.50 8.60
N ARG A 499 17.70 -19.46 9.06
CA ARG A 499 17.27 -20.79 9.48
C ARG A 499 16.60 -20.75 10.87
N VAL A 500 15.43 -20.11 10.93
CA VAL A 500 14.64 -20.00 12.17
C VAL A 500 14.03 -21.37 12.52
N PRO A 501 14.21 -21.88 13.76
CA PRO A 501 13.56 -23.11 14.23
C PRO A 501 12.04 -23.02 14.12
N SER A 502 11.34 -24.10 13.76
CA SER A 502 9.90 -24.06 13.43
C SER A 502 8.99 -23.67 14.59
N ASP A 503 9.42 -23.91 15.82
CA ASP A 503 8.75 -23.61 17.08
C ASP A 503 9.16 -22.27 17.69
N PHE A 504 10.09 -21.54 17.05
CA PHE A 504 10.57 -20.27 17.57
C PHE A 504 9.47 -19.20 17.56
N VAL A 505 9.20 -18.64 18.75
CA VAL A 505 8.29 -17.51 19.00
C VAL A 505 9.12 -16.32 19.46
N VAL A 506 8.86 -15.16 18.88
CA VAL A 506 9.58 -13.92 19.21
C VAL A 506 9.29 -13.51 20.66
N PRO A 507 10.32 -13.32 21.51
CA PRO A 507 10.11 -12.92 22.90
C PRO A 507 9.73 -11.43 23.01
N SER A 508 9.01 -11.07 24.08
CA SER A 508 8.59 -9.68 24.35
C SER A 508 9.71 -8.77 24.87
N GLY A 509 10.91 -9.30 25.11
CA GLY A 509 12.07 -8.58 25.65
C GLY A 509 13.33 -8.81 24.81
N GLY A 510 14.48 -8.29 25.25
CA GLY A 510 15.78 -8.57 24.59
C GLY A 510 16.06 -7.74 23.33
N GLY A 511 15.39 -6.58 23.17
CA GLY A 511 15.63 -5.67 22.04
C GLY A 511 14.88 -6.02 20.76
N TRP A 512 14.05 -7.07 20.77
CA TRP A 512 13.16 -7.42 19.68
C TRP A 512 12.16 -6.29 19.36
N PRO A 513 11.75 -6.13 18.09
CA PRO A 513 10.72 -5.16 17.73
C PRO A 513 9.40 -5.44 18.49
N PRO A 514 8.81 -4.45 19.19
CA PRO A 514 7.61 -4.66 19.99
C PRO A 514 6.43 -5.23 19.18
N ALA A 515 6.28 -4.79 17.93
CA ALA A 515 5.23 -5.25 17.01
C ALA A 515 5.40 -6.74 16.60
N SER A 516 6.55 -7.34 16.87
CA SER A 516 6.80 -8.76 16.59
C SER A 516 6.69 -9.66 17.81
N ALA A 517 6.48 -9.11 19.01
CA ALA A 517 6.37 -9.91 20.25
C ALA A 517 5.25 -10.96 20.15
N GLY A 518 5.55 -12.20 20.51
CA GLY A 518 4.62 -13.32 20.44
C GLY A 518 4.39 -13.89 19.03
N MET A 519 5.04 -13.33 17.99
CA MET A 519 4.90 -13.85 16.63
C MET A 519 5.58 -15.22 16.51
N PRO A 520 4.91 -16.25 15.95
CA PRO A 520 5.51 -17.56 15.69
C PRO A 520 6.41 -17.50 14.45
N LEU A 521 7.54 -16.79 14.56
CA LEU A 521 8.43 -16.49 13.44
C LEU A 521 8.95 -17.76 12.76
N GLY A 522 9.18 -18.85 13.51
CA GLY A 522 9.52 -20.16 12.96
C GLY A 522 8.48 -20.71 11.98
N ALA A 523 7.22 -20.71 12.41
CA ALA A 523 6.09 -21.13 11.57
C ALA A 523 5.90 -20.19 10.38
N VAL A 524 6.05 -18.88 10.58
CA VAL A 524 5.99 -17.88 9.50
C VAL A 524 7.04 -18.16 8.42
N VAL A 525 8.30 -18.41 8.80
CA VAL A 525 9.36 -18.76 7.85
C VAL A 525 9.03 -20.03 7.09
N LYS A 526 8.51 -21.06 7.78
CA LYS A 526 8.03 -22.29 7.15
C LYS A 526 6.93 -22.01 6.12
N TRP A 527 5.95 -21.18 6.45
CA TRP A 527 4.87 -20.81 5.53
C TRP A 527 5.36 -19.99 4.35
N LEU A 528 6.30 -19.06 4.56
CA LEU A 528 6.90 -18.26 3.48
C LEU A 528 7.60 -19.14 2.44
N ARG A 529 8.31 -20.18 2.88
CA ARG A 529 8.98 -21.15 2.00
C ARG A 529 8.01 -22.03 1.20
N GLN A 530 6.75 -22.14 1.62
CA GLN A 530 5.73 -22.90 0.90
C GLN A 530 5.08 -22.10 -0.23
N VAL A 531 5.23 -20.77 -0.23
CA VAL A 531 4.66 -19.92 -1.27
C VAL A 531 5.56 -19.99 -2.52
N PRO A 532 5.01 -20.33 -3.70
CA PRO A 532 5.78 -20.30 -4.93
C PRO A 532 6.39 -18.91 -5.18
N PRO A 533 7.70 -18.80 -5.45
CA PRO A 533 8.34 -17.51 -5.70
C PRO A 533 7.69 -16.74 -6.86
N ALA A 534 7.16 -17.45 -7.86
CA ALA A 534 6.45 -16.88 -9.00
C ALA A 534 5.07 -16.30 -8.64
N ALA A 535 4.49 -16.64 -7.50
CA ALA A 535 3.18 -16.16 -7.07
C ALA A 535 3.27 -15.17 -5.89
N MET A 536 4.45 -15.10 -5.26
CA MET A 536 4.76 -14.11 -4.24
C MET A 536 4.89 -12.70 -4.83
N VAL A 537 4.35 -11.72 -4.10
CA VAL A 537 4.50 -10.30 -4.38
C VAL A 537 5.97 -9.94 -4.61
N TYR A 538 6.27 -9.43 -5.79
CA TYR A 538 7.63 -9.13 -6.22
C TYR A 538 8.43 -8.34 -5.19
N ALA A 539 7.90 -7.22 -4.70
CA ALA A 539 8.58 -6.36 -3.74
C ALA A 539 8.89 -7.11 -2.43
N ARG A 540 7.94 -7.92 -1.93
CA ARG A 540 8.11 -8.68 -0.68
C ARG A 540 9.14 -9.80 -0.84
N ARG A 541 9.17 -10.45 -2.00
CA ARG A 541 10.23 -11.42 -2.34
C ARG A 541 11.61 -10.76 -2.37
N ARG A 542 11.76 -9.62 -3.05
CA ARG A 542 13.04 -8.87 -3.08
C ARG A 542 13.44 -8.38 -1.69
N GLU A 543 12.50 -7.99 -0.83
CA GLU A 543 12.77 -7.66 0.58
C GLU A 543 13.37 -8.85 1.34
N LEU A 544 12.86 -10.06 1.15
CA LEU A 544 13.40 -11.28 1.77
C LEU A 544 14.78 -11.64 1.20
N GLU A 545 14.96 -11.54 -0.11
CA GLU A 545 16.24 -11.85 -0.76
C GLU A 545 17.33 -10.84 -0.36
N ALA A 546 16.97 -9.57 -0.17
CA ALA A 546 17.86 -8.55 0.40
C ALA A 546 18.28 -8.86 1.84
N LEU A 547 17.48 -9.65 2.58
CA LEU A 547 17.80 -10.18 3.91
C LEU A 547 18.53 -11.53 3.85
N GLN A 548 18.97 -12.00 2.67
CA GLN A 548 19.59 -13.31 2.47
C GLN A 548 18.69 -14.48 2.88
N PHE A 549 17.38 -14.36 2.62
CA PHE A 549 16.42 -15.41 2.93
C PHE A 549 16.66 -16.68 2.11
N GLU A 550 16.98 -17.78 2.80
CA GLU A 550 17.16 -19.10 2.21
C GLU A 550 15.80 -19.75 1.91
N TRP A 551 15.47 -19.87 0.62
CA TRP A 551 14.22 -20.46 0.12
C TRP A 551 14.19 -21.98 0.27
N PHE A 552 15.32 -22.64 0.02
CA PHE A 552 15.46 -24.09 0.08
C PHE A 552 16.53 -24.46 1.11
N SER A 553 16.18 -25.31 2.08
CA SER A 553 17.19 -25.90 2.98
C SER A 553 17.94 -26.96 2.19
N THR A 554 19.19 -26.70 1.81
CA THR A 554 20.05 -27.67 1.13
C THR A 554 20.77 -28.63 2.08
N ALA A 555 20.47 -28.62 3.39
CA ALA A 555 21.03 -29.56 4.36
C ALA A 555 19.94 -30.45 4.98
N PRO A 556 20.16 -31.78 5.10
CA PRO A 556 19.31 -32.63 5.90
C PRO A 556 19.35 -32.18 7.37
N ALA A 557 18.18 -32.18 8.01
CA ALA A 557 18.00 -31.86 9.42
C ALA A 557 18.61 -32.95 10.30
N THR A 558 19.93 -32.94 10.45
CA THR A 558 20.65 -33.69 11.48
C THR A 558 21.79 -32.83 11.98
N GLU A 559 21.45 -31.84 12.79
CA GLU A 559 22.22 -31.40 13.95
C GLU A 559 21.33 -30.40 14.70
N VAL A 560 20.69 -30.93 15.75
CA VAL A 560 20.02 -30.12 16.75
C VAL A 560 21.14 -29.43 17.52
N ASP A 561 21.45 -28.18 17.17
CA ASP A 561 22.16 -27.32 18.10
C ASP A 561 21.18 -27.09 19.26
N ALA A 562 21.43 -27.82 20.35
CA ALA A 562 20.79 -27.62 21.64
C ALA A 562 20.91 -26.13 22.04
N PRO A 563 19.96 -25.58 22.81
CA PRO A 563 20.06 -24.21 23.27
C PRO A 563 21.36 -24.05 24.05
N THR A 564 22.31 -23.29 23.50
CA THR A 564 23.54 -22.93 24.20
C THR A 564 23.14 -22.11 25.43
N GLU A 565 23.05 -22.78 26.57
CA GLU A 565 23.11 -22.13 27.87
C GLU A 565 24.36 -21.25 27.90
N LEU A 566 24.19 -20.02 28.38
CA LEU A 566 25.27 -19.06 28.59
C LEU A 566 26.48 -19.75 29.25
N PRO A 567 27.66 -19.82 28.59
CA PRO A 567 28.82 -20.42 29.22
C PRO A 567 29.25 -19.53 30.37
N GLN A 568 29.22 -20.08 31.58
CA GLN A 568 29.85 -19.48 32.75
C GLN A 568 31.34 -19.30 32.47
N ALA A 569 31.84 -18.12 32.84
CA ALA A 569 33.21 -17.70 32.65
C ALA A 569 34.20 -18.70 33.27
N SER A 570 35.02 -19.34 32.45
CA SER A 570 36.30 -19.90 32.88
C SER A 570 37.29 -20.00 31.72
N LYS A 571 38.31 -19.15 31.85
CA LYS A 571 39.66 -19.14 31.26
C LYS A 571 40.00 -20.26 30.27
N VAL A 572 40.30 -19.88 29.04
CA VAL A 572 41.27 -20.61 28.20
C VAL A 572 42.19 -19.62 27.50
N HIS A 573 43.43 -20.04 27.40
CA HIS A 573 44.65 -19.33 27.05
C HIS A 573 44.64 -18.67 25.66
N ALA A 574 45.39 -17.57 25.61
CA ALA A 574 45.83 -16.90 24.40
C ALA A 574 46.58 -17.86 23.46
N SER A 575 46.18 -17.89 22.21
CA SER A 575 47.08 -18.12 21.08
C SER A 575 46.85 -17.00 20.07
N GLU A 576 47.78 -16.06 20.06
CA GLU A 576 47.90 -15.00 19.07
C GLU A 576 48.18 -15.61 17.70
N ALA A 577 47.35 -15.27 16.72
CA ALA A 577 47.72 -15.23 15.32
C ALA A 577 47.31 -13.84 14.81
N LYS A 578 48.32 -13.03 14.49
CA LYS A 578 48.19 -11.74 13.82
C LYS A 578 47.67 -11.98 12.41
N ASP A 579 46.56 -11.34 12.06
CA ASP A 579 46.33 -10.81 10.73
C ASP A 579 46.01 -9.32 10.91
N GLU A 580 46.95 -8.48 10.46
CA GLU A 580 46.81 -7.04 10.32
C GLU A 580 45.85 -6.76 9.14
N ASP A 581 44.89 -5.87 9.39
CA ASP A 581 44.04 -5.15 8.42
C ASP A 581 42.96 -5.92 7.63
N ASP A 582 42.14 -6.74 8.31
CA ASP A 582 40.75 -6.95 7.85
C ASP A 582 39.76 -6.39 8.88
N VAL A 583 39.19 -5.23 8.56
CA VAL A 583 38.16 -4.60 9.38
C VAL A 583 36.94 -5.52 9.38
N ASP A 584 36.52 -5.98 10.56
CA ASP A 584 35.25 -6.70 10.71
C ASP A 584 34.07 -5.74 10.46
N TRP A 585 33.72 -5.58 9.19
CA TRP A 585 32.71 -4.63 8.71
C TRP A 585 31.31 -4.89 9.28
N VAL A 586 31.04 -6.14 9.71
CA VAL A 586 29.81 -6.52 10.40
C VAL A 586 29.81 -5.90 11.80
N LYS A 587 30.87 -6.12 12.58
CA LYS A 587 31.01 -5.50 13.91
C LYS A 587 31.06 -3.97 13.82
N TRP A 588 31.71 -3.40 12.81
CA TRP A 588 31.72 -1.95 12.58
C TRP A 588 30.32 -1.41 12.32
N THR A 589 29.58 -1.99 11.39
CA THR A 589 28.22 -1.56 11.07
C THR A 589 27.30 -1.72 12.28
N MET A 590 27.42 -2.82 13.02
CA MET A 590 26.65 -3.06 14.25
C MET A 590 27.01 -2.06 15.34
N ALA A 591 28.31 -1.80 15.54
CA ALA A 591 28.77 -0.89 16.57
C ALA A 591 28.42 0.56 16.24
N LEU A 592 28.52 0.97 14.97
CA LEU A 592 28.08 2.29 14.51
C LEU A 592 26.55 2.44 14.59
N THR A 593 25.79 1.41 14.19
CA THR A 593 24.33 1.40 14.32
C THR A 593 23.92 1.47 15.79
N LYS A 594 24.62 0.75 16.66
CA LYS A 594 24.35 0.72 18.09
C LYS A 594 24.78 2.01 18.78
N PHE A 595 25.92 2.59 18.38
CA PHE A 595 26.36 3.91 18.82
C PHE A 595 25.33 4.97 18.41
N LYS A 596 24.91 4.98 17.14
CA LYS A 596 23.82 5.84 16.66
C LYS A 596 22.51 5.61 17.40
N LEU A 597 22.23 4.36 17.81
CA LEU A 597 21.04 4.02 18.61
C LEU A 597 21.14 4.49 20.07
N LEU A 598 22.34 4.55 20.65
CA LEU A 598 22.59 4.92 22.05
C LEU A 598 22.81 6.42 22.21
N GLU A 599 23.62 7.03 21.34
CA GLU A 599 24.07 8.43 21.40
C GLU A 599 23.31 9.34 20.43
N GLY A 600 22.60 8.78 19.43
CA GLY A 600 21.75 9.55 18.51
C GLY A 600 22.48 10.25 17.36
N HIS A 601 23.81 10.18 17.30
CA HIS A 601 24.66 10.69 16.22
C HIS A 601 25.72 9.65 15.80
N ILE A 602 26.43 9.94 14.71
CA ILE A 602 27.55 9.11 14.21
C ILE A 602 28.92 9.73 14.48
N ASP A 603 28.99 10.88 15.18
CA ASP A 603 30.25 11.53 15.56
C ASP A 603 30.93 10.75 16.70
N VAL A 604 31.61 9.66 16.33
CA VAL A 604 32.35 8.80 17.27
C VAL A 604 33.75 9.41 17.49
N PRO A 605 34.19 9.66 18.74
CA PRO A 605 35.56 10.07 19.03
C PRO A 605 36.57 9.05 18.48
N VAL A 606 37.72 9.51 17.96
CA VAL A 606 38.72 8.66 17.28
C VAL A 606 39.26 7.56 18.21
N ASP A 607 39.32 7.82 19.51
CA ASP A 607 39.76 6.90 20.56
C ASP A 607 38.63 6.03 21.15
N TYR A 608 37.41 6.14 20.62
CA TYR A 608 36.25 5.45 21.19
C TYR A 608 36.31 3.93 20.97
N MET A 609 36.31 3.22 22.10
CA MET A 609 36.22 1.77 22.20
C MET A 609 34.88 1.39 22.81
N VAL A 610 34.21 0.39 22.23
CA VAL A 610 32.93 -0.10 22.77
C VAL A 610 33.13 -0.61 24.21
N PRO A 611 32.41 -0.05 25.22
CA PRO A 611 32.62 -0.39 26.62
C PRO A 611 32.24 -1.85 26.95
N THR A 612 33.05 -2.51 27.78
CA THR A 612 32.77 -3.88 28.28
C THR A 612 31.81 -3.88 29.46
N THR A 613 31.62 -2.74 30.12
CA THR A 613 30.81 -2.60 31.35
C THR A 613 29.38 -2.17 31.08
N ASP A 614 29.07 -1.76 29.84
CA ASP A 614 27.74 -1.28 29.48
C ASP A 614 26.90 -2.42 28.89
N VAL A 615 25.95 -2.90 29.70
CA VAL A 615 25.01 -3.98 29.35
C VAL A 615 24.13 -3.67 28.13
N ARG A 616 24.06 -2.42 27.69
CA ARG A 616 23.32 -2.03 26.48
C ARG A 616 24.03 -2.48 25.22
N TRP A 617 25.35 -2.69 25.26
CA TRP A 617 26.15 -3.16 24.12
C TRP A 617 26.15 -4.69 24.03
N PRO A 618 25.90 -5.27 22.84
CA PRO A 618 26.09 -6.70 22.62
C PRO A 618 27.50 -7.15 22.98
N ALA A 619 27.63 -8.24 23.73
CA ALA A 619 28.93 -8.79 24.15
C ALA A 619 29.95 -9.01 23.01
N PRO A 620 29.54 -9.42 21.78
CA PRO A 620 30.48 -9.55 20.66
C PRO A 620 31.09 -8.24 20.16
N LEU A 621 30.54 -7.08 20.54
CA LEU A 621 31.04 -5.76 20.16
C LEU A 621 31.95 -5.14 21.22
N HIS A 622 32.04 -5.74 22.40
CA HIS A 622 32.88 -5.21 23.48
C HIS A 622 34.34 -5.13 23.04
N ARG A 623 35.00 -3.99 23.33
CA ARG A 623 36.37 -3.65 22.90
C ARG A 623 36.55 -3.46 21.40
N PHE A 624 35.48 -3.32 20.61
CA PHE A 624 35.61 -2.99 19.20
C PHE A 624 36.08 -1.52 19.01
N PRO A 625 37.13 -1.25 18.20
CA PRO A 625 37.70 0.09 17.99
C PRO A 625 36.90 0.92 17.00
N LEU A 626 35.64 1.22 17.35
CA LEU A 626 34.70 1.91 16.47
C LEU A 626 35.21 3.28 16.01
N GLY A 627 35.86 4.04 16.90
CA GLY A 627 36.39 5.38 16.61
C GLY A 627 37.48 5.39 15.55
N ALA A 628 38.47 4.50 15.71
CA ALA A 628 39.61 4.40 14.80
C ALA A 628 39.16 3.95 13.40
N VAL A 629 38.32 2.92 13.33
CA VAL A 629 37.80 2.41 12.05
C VAL A 629 36.93 3.44 11.33
N LEU A 630 36.14 4.24 12.06
CA LEU A 630 35.36 5.32 11.45
C LEU A 630 36.26 6.43 10.87
N ALA A 631 37.34 6.79 11.56
CA ALA A 631 38.32 7.76 11.07
C ALA A 631 39.05 7.27 9.80
N ASP A 632 39.37 5.99 9.73
CA ASP A 632 40.00 5.37 8.56
C ASP A 632 39.05 5.35 7.34
N VAL A 633 37.76 5.11 7.56
CA VAL A 633 36.73 5.18 6.51
C VAL A 633 36.50 6.62 6.04
N GLN A 634 36.48 7.60 6.95
CA GLN A 634 36.29 9.02 6.61
C GLN A 634 37.49 9.63 5.87
N SER A 635 38.70 9.18 6.19
CA SER A 635 39.94 9.59 5.51
C SER A 635 40.18 8.86 4.17
N GLY A 636 39.38 7.83 3.87
CA GLY A 636 39.50 7.01 2.66
C GLY A 636 40.64 6.00 2.70
N ALA A 637 41.22 5.73 3.88
CA ALA A 637 42.28 4.73 4.08
C ALA A 637 41.75 3.29 3.95
N THR A 638 40.49 3.05 4.33
CA THR A 638 39.79 1.76 4.16
C THR A 638 38.39 1.97 3.56
N ALA A 639 37.97 1.08 2.66
CA ALA A 639 36.70 1.20 1.94
C ALA A 639 35.68 0.15 2.43
N PRO A 640 34.52 0.55 2.97
CA PRO A 640 33.50 -0.39 3.40
C PRO A 640 32.87 -1.14 2.21
N PRO A 641 32.60 -2.46 2.32
CA PRO A 641 31.94 -3.23 1.27
C PRO A 641 30.51 -2.71 1.02
N ALA A 642 30.03 -2.83 -0.22
CA ALA A 642 28.82 -2.15 -0.73
C ALA A 642 27.53 -2.35 0.09
N TRP A 643 27.42 -3.44 0.86
CA TRP A 643 26.28 -3.71 1.75
C TRP A 643 26.31 -2.89 3.05
N SER A 644 27.49 -2.48 3.53
CA SER A 644 27.70 -1.74 4.79
C SER A 644 27.63 -0.21 4.64
N ALA A 645 27.92 0.31 3.44
CA ALA A 645 27.88 1.74 3.13
C ALA A 645 26.46 2.36 3.23
N THR A 646 25.42 1.53 3.15
CA THR A 646 24.00 1.95 3.17
C THR A 646 23.54 2.62 4.47
N LYS A 647 24.34 2.55 5.57
CA LYS A 647 23.98 3.11 6.87
C LYS A 647 24.76 4.35 7.29
N CYS A 648 25.75 4.78 6.50
CA CYS A 648 26.69 5.85 6.89
C CYS A 648 26.38 7.23 6.31
N SER A 649 25.49 7.34 5.33
CA SER A 649 25.06 8.62 4.77
C SER A 649 23.61 8.93 5.16
N THR A 650 23.39 9.28 6.44
CA THR A 650 22.24 10.12 6.91
C THR A 650 22.39 10.49 8.37
#